data_AF-C3PJ41-F1
#
_entry.id   AF-C3PJ41-F1
#
_cell.length_a   1.000
_cell.length_b   1.000
_cell.length_c   1.000
_cell.angle_alpha   90.00
_cell.angle_beta   90.00
_cell.angle_gamma   90.00
#
_symmetry.space_group_name_H-M   'P 1'
#
loop_
_entity.id
_entity.type
_entity.pdbx_description
1 polymer ?
#
loop_
_entity_poly.entity_id
_entity_poly.type
_entity_poly.pdbx_seq_one_letter_code
_entity_poly.pdbx_strand_id
1 'polypeptide(L)'
;MSDRKTSSLRAPQSLRLTAIIAGFIGFLCFVATPLLPVNQTQSSFDWPQQGSLQSINAPLISVAPEEIDAEIPLEAVDKLRDGQDLLYGTVPPESKKASNRGMFVRAGEDGLSVTSLDEVIFSLTAEQVAKLPEDATLSIASTEDGTTVSVGKHKKTTEEDLRPQVTGVYTEIDDTPENLAELGDDLRIHVEINSRFTSSPTPLKLIAMWLGLAMVVISLVCLWRIDRLDGKRLGFMPETWKQIRPLDGVVAAVLGWWYVFGANTSDDGFILTMGRVSDHATYMANYYRWYGVPEAPFGAPYYDLVAWLAQFSSASIIVRLPSLISALIIWFVLSREMLPRFGARVNERRLAHWTAAFMFLAFWLPYNNGVRPEPIVALGVMLTWASFERAISSQRLLPAAVGTIIATITLAAGPTGLTAVGIFLVCLPALFRIMGTRAPEVTWPALIAPFLACGTAVMVAAFGDQTLASVIESTRVRSAVGPSLPWYSEFVRYSTLFEPSVDGSLTRRFAMFTMLFCLALIIYAFIKNHRVVGAEADPTKRLLAIMALSAFFLMFTPTKWTHHFGIYAGIAGVIAALGSVVLSQIAMRSPRARTFSIAAVIFLLAISLGGWNAWWYVSSFGIPWWDRTVQFKAIEANTVVLAIGMVVLAIGLYQSLVHSYRKNKAEADGTLAEFEAANAAKVSRWAGAMSAPIAVACILIVAFSCASFAKGYVAQADSYSVGKGNLASLRGDVCSLADATLVETNTNDSFLTPVTGELKDSLVDPKEDNFGFGPNMIKEDIEPENLNSASVGAIANTTGDDSAASNEQKELTESEEKATEVTDSSAGGVRGTLGVNGSEMHLPFNLDYTKVPVMGSYDESQRSTATITTQWYNLPEPGENTPILAVSAAGKIYHHDVNGVEQEGTELTLEYGTLKDGKVTNKGEAELSDVGATPKWRNLRIALDELPEEANVVRLVAVDDSTDEDDWMAFTPPRVPELATINSQFDSSTPALLDWSVALQFPCQRTFDHYAGVTEIPEFRILPDAAAQTSLTDFQSFSGGGALATAEAVNYSYEIPSYLNNDWARDWGAIEKYELRTNSQGEEPLKADIDQEIIQRSGLWKNSEMKIRPEGEQ
;
A
#
# COMPACT_ATOMS: atom_id res chain seq x y z
N MET A 1 32.34 0.57 66.13
CA MET A 1 31.38 0.40 67.24
C MET A 1 29.98 0.50 66.65
N SER A 2 29.19 -0.56 66.83
CA SER A 2 27.85 -0.87 66.28
C SER A 2 27.76 -1.30 64.81
N ASP A 3 27.94 -2.61 64.64
CA ASP A 3 27.29 -3.45 63.62
C ASP A 3 25.78 -3.13 63.53
N ARG A 4 25.34 -2.56 62.41
CA ARG A 4 23.98 -2.78 61.91
C ARG A 4 24.05 -3.88 60.86
N LYS A 5 23.86 -5.12 61.31
CA LYS A 5 23.44 -6.23 60.46
C LYS A 5 22.18 -5.81 59.72
N THR A 6 22.30 -5.48 58.43
CA THR A 6 21.15 -5.45 57.51
C THR A 6 20.67 -6.88 57.36
N SER A 7 19.65 -7.27 58.14
CA SER A 7 18.92 -8.50 57.90
C SER A 7 18.33 -8.43 56.50
N SER A 8 18.85 -9.22 55.56
CA SER A 8 18.17 -9.52 54.30
C SER A 8 16.83 -10.16 54.64
N LEU A 9 15.75 -9.38 54.60
CA LEU A 9 14.40 -9.86 54.86
C LEU A 9 14.03 -10.81 53.72
N ARG A 10 14.14 -12.13 53.97
CA ARG A 10 13.60 -13.15 53.07
C ARG A 10 12.16 -12.81 52.72
N ALA A 11 11.80 -12.89 51.44
CA ALA A 11 10.46 -12.60 50.99
C ALA A 11 9.44 -13.51 51.73
N PRO A 12 8.28 -12.98 52.15
CA PRO A 12 7.23 -13.79 52.76
C PRO A 12 6.90 -15.01 51.89
N GLN A 13 6.69 -16.17 52.50
CA GLN A 13 6.40 -17.40 51.76
C GLN A 13 5.13 -17.27 50.90
N SER A 14 4.10 -16.58 51.41
CA SER A 14 2.87 -16.27 50.67
C SER A 14 3.18 -15.50 49.39
N LEU A 15 3.99 -14.44 49.47
CA LEU A 15 4.36 -13.62 48.31
C LEU A 15 5.10 -14.43 47.23
N ARG A 16 6.03 -15.29 47.65
CA ARG A 16 6.78 -16.16 46.73
C ARG A 16 5.84 -17.17 46.05
N LEU A 17 4.97 -17.82 46.83
CA LEU A 17 4.04 -18.81 46.31
C LEU A 17 3.01 -18.17 45.36
N THR A 18 2.47 -16.99 45.70
CA THR A 18 1.53 -16.27 44.82
C THR A 18 2.19 -15.87 43.50
N ALA A 19 3.44 -15.40 43.52
CA ALA A 19 4.17 -15.07 42.28
C ALA A 19 4.35 -16.29 41.36
N ILE A 20 4.62 -17.46 41.95
CA ILE A 20 4.77 -18.73 41.23
C ILE A 20 3.42 -19.16 40.66
N ILE A 21 2.39 -19.29 41.51
CA ILE A 21 1.08 -19.80 41.13
C ILE A 21 0.44 -18.89 40.07
N ALA A 22 0.42 -17.57 40.29
CA ALA A 22 -0.15 -16.64 39.34
C ALA A 22 0.63 -16.67 38.00
N GLY A 23 1.96 -16.66 38.04
CA GLY A 23 2.77 -16.71 36.83
C GLY A 23 2.55 -17.99 36.01
N PHE A 24 2.49 -19.15 36.66
CA PHE A 24 2.26 -20.42 35.97
C PHE A 24 0.83 -20.60 35.47
N ILE A 25 -0.18 -20.21 36.26
CA ILE A 25 -1.58 -20.26 35.80
C ILE A 25 -1.75 -19.33 34.59
N GLY A 26 -1.25 -18.09 34.66
CA GLY A 26 -1.30 -17.16 33.53
C GLY A 26 -0.65 -17.74 32.28
N PHE A 27 0.57 -18.28 32.41
CA PHE A 27 1.28 -18.94 31.32
C PHE A 27 0.46 -20.10 30.70
N LEU A 28 -0.10 -20.99 31.51
CA LEU A 28 -0.88 -22.13 31.04
C LEU A 28 -2.17 -21.70 30.33
N CYS A 29 -2.88 -20.69 30.86
CA CYS A 29 -4.09 -20.16 30.22
C CYS A 29 -3.78 -19.59 28.82
N PHE A 30 -2.68 -18.85 28.67
CA PHE A 30 -2.30 -18.27 27.38
C PHE A 30 -1.82 -19.30 26.37
N VAL A 31 -1.04 -20.29 26.78
CA VAL A 31 -0.61 -21.39 25.89
C VAL A 31 -1.80 -22.26 25.46
N ALA A 32 -2.82 -22.39 26.30
CA ALA A 32 -4.04 -23.12 25.95
C ALA A 32 -4.96 -22.33 25.00
N THR A 33 -4.95 -20.99 25.04
CA THR A 33 -5.84 -20.11 24.26
C THR A 33 -5.99 -20.49 22.77
N PRO A 34 -4.90 -20.73 21.99
CA PRO A 34 -5.01 -21.10 20.57
C PRO A 34 -5.65 -22.47 20.31
N LEU A 35 -5.73 -23.33 21.34
CA LEU A 35 -6.26 -24.70 21.25
C LEU A 35 -7.71 -24.82 21.74
N LEU A 36 -8.23 -23.78 22.39
CA LEU A 36 -9.59 -23.78 22.95
C LEU A 36 -10.64 -23.65 21.84
N PRO A 37 -11.85 -24.22 22.05
CA PRO A 37 -12.89 -24.25 21.03
C PRO A 37 -13.45 -22.85 20.72
N VAL A 38 -13.94 -22.70 19.49
CA VAL A 38 -14.59 -21.50 18.95
C VAL A 38 -15.96 -21.85 18.37
N ASN A 39 -16.84 -20.87 18.26
CA ASN A 39 -18.10 -20.98 17.55
C ASN A 39 -17.90 -20.41 16.14
N GLN A 40 -17.86 -21.27 15.12
CA GLN A 40 -17.75 -20.88 13.72
C GLN A 40 -19.15 -20.67 13.13
N THR A 41 -19.34 -19.60 12.37
CA THR A 41 -20.54 -19.42 11.52
C THR A 41 -20.28 -20.11 10.19
N GLN A 42 -20.82 -21.32 10.00
CA GLN A 42 -20.79 -22.05 8.73
C GLN A 42 -21.88 -21.51 7.80
N SER A 43 -21.58 -21.38 6.51
CA SER A 43 -22.55 -20.91 5.51
C SER A 43 -22.61 -21.82 4.30
N SER A 44 -23.77 -21.83 3.65
CA SER A 44 -24.05 -22.53 2.40
C SER A 44 -25.17 -21.81 1.65
N PHE A 45 -25.36 -22.15 0.38
CA PHE A 45 -26.58 -21.80 -0.34
C PHE A 45 -27.03 -22.95 -1.23
N ASP A 46 -28.33 -23.03 -1.47
CA ASP A 46 -28.94 -23.96 -2.41
C ASP A 46 -29.57 -23.17 -3.59
N TRP A 47 -29.65 -23.81 -4.74
CA TRP A 47 -30.39 -23.33 -5.92
C TRP A 47 -31.11 -24.52 -6.57
N PRO A 48 -32.35 -24.37 -7.08
CA PRO A 48 -33.16 -23.13 -7.17
C PRO A 48 -33.60 -22.58 -5.81
N GLN A 49 -33.85 -21.28 -5.75
CA GLN A 49 -34.30 -20.60 -4.54
C GLN A 49 -35.25 -19.44 -4.89
N GLN A 50 -35.86 -18.81 -3.87
CA GLN A 50 -36.81 -17.69 -4.04
C GLN A 50 -38.02 -18.00 -4.94
N GLY A 51 -38.28 -19.29 -5.24
CA GLY A 51 -39.33 -19.70 -6.16
C GLY A 51 -39.08 -19.25 -7.60
N SER A 52 -37.82 -19.29 -8.05
CA SER A 52 -37.40 -18.92 -9.41
C SER A 52 -36.19 -19.76 -9.85
N LEU A 53 -36.07 -19.99 -11.16
CA LEU A 53 -34.90 -20.55 -11.85
C LEU A 53 -33.92 -19.46 -12.32
N GLN A 54 -34.11 -18.20 -11.91
CA GLN A 54 -33.18 -17.13 -12.25
C GLN A 54 -31.79 -17.41 -11.68
N SER A 55 -30.80 -16.89 -12.41
CA SER A 55 -29.41 -16.89 -11.94
C SER A 55 -29.29 -16.09 -10.65
N ILE A 56 -28.36 -16.49 -9.79
CA ILE A 56 -28.09 -15.85 -8.50
C ILE A 56 -26.63 -15.43 -8.38
N ASN A 57 -26.36 -14.37 -7.63
CA ASN A 57 -25.02 -13.90 -7.25
C ASN A 57 -24.75 -14.19 -5.76
N ALA A 58 -23.61 -14.83 -5.50
CA ALA A 58 -22.98 -15.04 -4.20
C ALA A 58 -21.45 -15.03 -4.35
N PRO A 59 -20.81 -13.86 -4.58
CA PRO A 59 -19.36 -13.79 -4.79
C PRO A 59 -18.58 -14.22 -3.55
N LEU A 60 -17.75 -15.26 -3.66
CA LEU A 60 -17.01 -15.80 -2.52
C LEU A 60 -15.67 -15.10 -2.33
N ILE A 61 -15.41 -14.58 -1.13
CA ILE A 61 -14.11 -13.92 -0.79
C ILE A 61 -12.94 -14.90 -0.83
N SER A 62 -13.19 -16.18 -0.55
CA SER A 62 -12.21 -17.26 -0.66
C SER A 62 -11.98 -17.72 -2.10
N VAL A 63 -12.70 -17.13 -3.07
CA VAL A 63 -12.76 -17.50 -4.50
C VAL A 63 -13.36 -18.88 -4.73
N ALA A 64 -12.82 -19.92 -4.11
CA ALA A 64 -13.32 -21.29 -4.18
C ALA A 64 -14.18 -21.65 -2.95
N PRO A 65 -15.18 -22.53 -3.13
CA PRO A 65 -15.99 -23.06 -2.03
C PRO A 65 -15.24 -24.17 -1.27
N GLU A 66 -15.86 -24.66 -0.19
CA GLU A 66 -15.40 -25.85 0.51
C GLU A 66 -15.76 -27.11 -0.29
N GLU A 67 -17.03 -27.19 -0.74
CA GLU A 67 -17.63 -28.30 -1.48
C GLU A 67 -18.73 -27.81 -2.44
N ILE A 68 -18.89 -28.49 -3.57
CA ILE A 68 -20.04 -28.35 -4.49
C ILE A 68 -20.70 -29.73 -4.66
N ASP A 69 -22.01 -29.79 -4.46
CA ASP A 69 -22.86 -30.93 -4.79
C ASP A 69 -23.98 -30.44 -5.72
N ALA A 70 -24.06 -30.97 -6.94
CA ALA A 70 -25.08 -30.59 -7.91
C ALA A 70 -25.76 -31.83 -8.51
N GLU A 71 -27.09 -31.83 -8.48
CA GLU A 71 -27.99 -32.79 -9.11
C GLU A 71 -28.84 -32.05 -10.14
N ILE A 72 -28.59 -32.32 -11.43
CA ILE A 72 -29.23 -31.64 -12.56
C ILE A 72 -29.98 -32.68 -13.40
N PRO A 73 -31.32 -32.71 -13.39
CA PRO A 73 -32.10 -33.61 -14.25
C PRO A 73 -31.86 -33.26 -15.72
N LEU A 74 -31.66 -34.26 -16.59
CA LEU A 74 -31.42 -34.02 -18.02
C LEU A 74 -32.64 -33.47 -18.75
N GLU A 75 -33.85 -33.58 -18.18
CA GLU A 75 -35.04 -32.88 -18.68
C GLU A 75 -34.86 -31.36 -18.72
N ALA A 76 -33.93 -30.79 -17.92
CA ALA A 76 -33.60 -29.36 -17.95
C ALA A 76 -33.03 -28.90 -19.31
N VAL A 77 -32.47 -29.80 -20.11
CA VAL A 77 -31.95 -29.49 -21.46
C VAL A 77 -33.06 -28.98 -22.37
N ASP A 78 -34.25 -29.57 -22.28
CA ASP A 78 -35.41 -29.17 -23.09
C ASP A 78 -36.04 -27.84 -22.63
N LYS A 79 -35.55 -27.29 -21.51
CA LYS A 79 -36.02 -26.02 -20.91
C LYS A 79 -35.04 -24.86 -21.10
N LEU A 80 -33.95 -25.09 -21.82
CA LEU A 80 -33.02 -24.02 -22.21
C LEU A 80 -33.68 -23.07 -23.19
N ARG A 81 -33.31 -21.78 -23.11
CA ARG A 81 -33.73 -20.78 -24.10
C ARG A 81 -33.20 -21.12 -25.49
N ASP A 82 -33.94 -20.70 -26.52
CA ASP A 82 -33.60 -20.96 -27.92
C ASP A 82 -32.14 -20.53 -28.24
N GLY A 83 -31.33 -21.48 -28.72
CA GLY A 83 -29.94 -21.26 -29.11
C GLY A 83 -28.93 -21.19 -27.96
N GLN A 84 -29.34 -21.45 -26.72
CA GLN A 84 -28.46 -21.51 -25.55
C GLN A 84 -28.11 -22.95 -25.18
N ASP A 85 -26.94 -23.14 -24.55
CA ASP A 85 -26.41 -24.45 -24.16
C ASP A 85 -26.04 -24.56 -22.67
N LEU A 86 -26.16 -23.48 -21.89
CA LEU A 86 -25.68 -23.41 -20.51
C LEU A 86 -26.74 -23.86 -19.49
N LEU A 87 -26.54 -25.05 -18.91
CA LEU A 87 -27.38 -25.53 -17.79
C LEU A 87 -26.94 -24.94 -16.45
N TYR A 88 -25.63 -24.92 -16.20
CA TYR A 88 -25.05 -24.47 -14.93
C TYR A 88 -23.65 -23.90 -15.16
N GLY A 89 -23.42 -22.69 -14.64
CA GLY A 89 -22.11 -22.07 -14.52
C GLY A 89 -21.88 -21.52 -13.11
N THR A 90 -20.64 -21.58 -12.62
CA THR A 90 -20.28 -21.00 -11.30
C THR A 90 -19.85 -19.53 -11.38
N VAL A 91 -19.56 -19.05 -12.59
CA VAL A 91 -19.26 -17.65 -12.94
C VAL A 91 -20.00 -17.30 -14.24
N PRO A 92 -20.28 -16.02 -14.54
CA PRO A 92 -20.88 -15.65 -15.81
C PRO A 92 -20.02 -16.10 -17.01
N PRO A 93 -20.59 -16.61 -18.12
CA PRO A 93 -19.82 -17.05 -19.28
C PRO A 93 -18.97 -15.95 -19.93
N GLU A 94 -19.44 -14.70 -19.86
CA GLU A 94 -18.74 -13.51 -20.37
C GLU A 94 -17.69 -12.96 -19.40
N SER A 95 -17.50 -13.62 -18.25
CA SER A 95 -16.50 -13.23 -17.27
C SER A 95 -15.09 -13.40 -17.82
N LYS A 96 -14.17 -12.60 -17.28
CA LYS A 96 -12.77 -12.62 -17.66
C LYS A 96 -12.14 -13.98 -17.39
N LYS A 97 -11.62 -14.63 -18.43
CA LYS A 97 -11.07 -16.00 -18.37
C LYS A 97 -12.06 -16.98 -17.69
N ALA A 98 -13.35 -16.88 -18.03
CA ALA A 98 -14.44 -17.66 -17.43
C ALA A 98 -14.12 -19.17 -17.36
N SER A 99 -13.78 -19.80 -18.49
CA SER A 99 -13.43 -21.24 -18.57
C SER A 99 -12.27 -21.64 -17.65
N ASN A 100 -11.24 -20.78 -17.55
CA ASN A 100 -10.06 -21.02 -16.72
C ASN A 100 -10.37 -20.94 -15.23
N ARG A 101 -11.41 -20.21 -14.83
CA ARG A 101 -11.70 -19.90 -13.42
C ARG A 101 -12.92 -20.66 -12.89
N GLY A 102 -13.96 -20.80 -13.71
CA GLY A 102 -15.24 -21.38 -13.33
C GLY A 102 -15.40 -22.86 -13.69
N MET A 103 -16.57 -23.38 -13.36
CA MET A 103 -17.10 -24.66 -13.82
C MET A 103 -18.34 -24.41 -14.68
N PHE A 104 -18.47 -25.16 -15.78
CA PHE A 104 -19.58 -25.06 -16.71
C PHE A 104 -20.12 -26.45 -17.06
N VAL A 105 -21.45 -26.55 -17.06
CA VAL A 105 -22.21 -27.68 -17.57
C VAL A 105 -22.96 -27.19 -18.80
N ARG A 106 -22.56 -27.70 -19.96
CA ARG A 106 -23.16 -27.36 -21.26
C ARG A 106 -23.83 -28.59 -21.86
N ALA A 107 -25.04 -28.41 -22.39
CA ALA A 107 -25.81 -29.45 -23.06
C ALA A 107 -26.53 -28.88 -24.28
N GLY A 108 -26.44 -29.56 -25.42
CA GLY A 108 -27.06 -29.11 -26.67
C GLY A 108 -26.75 -30.04 -27.85
N GLU A 109 -26.60 -29.46 -29.06
CA GLU A 109 -26.37 -30.21 -30.30
C GLU A 109 -25.07 -31.04 -30.28
N ASP A 110 -24.03 -30.55 -29.60
CA ASP A 110 -22.73 -31.22 -29.50
C ASP A 110 -22.67 -32.32 -28.42
N GLY A 111 -23.74 -32.47 -27.63
CA GLY A 111 -23.83 -33.39 -26.51
C GLY A 111 -23.76 -32.71 -25.15
N LEU A 112 -23.27 -33.42 -24.13
CA LEU A 112 -23.15 -32.94 -22.75
C LEU A 112 -21.66 -32.82 -22.39
N SER A 113 -21.25 -31.71 -21.79
CA SER A 113 -19.89 -31.52 -21.27
C SER A 113 -19.88 -30.83 -19.92
N VAL A 114 -19.02 -31.31 -19.02
CA VAL A 114 -18.70 -30.68 -17.74
C VAL A 114 -17.23 -30.29 -17.76
N THR A 115 -16.97 -28.99 -17.66
CA THR A 115 -15.62 -28.41 -17.66
C THR A 115 -15.37 -27.67 -16.36
N SER A 116 -14.16 -27.72 -15.84
CA SER A 116 -13.70 -26.88 -14.72
C SER A 116 -12.25 -26.52 -14.92
N LEU A 117 -11.89 -25.26 -14.73
CA LEU A 117 -10.50 -24.78 -14.82
C LEU A 117 -9.81 -25.14 -16.16
N ASP A 118 -10.47 -24.90 -17.29
CA ASP A 118 -10.06 -25.29 -18.66
C ASP A 118 -9.94 -26.80 -18.92
N GLU A 119 -10.28 -27.66 -17.96
CA GLU A 119 -10.27 -29.10 -18.13
C GLU A 119 -11.66 -29.68 -18.39
N VAL A 120 -11.76 -30.53 -19.42
CA VAL A 120 -12.97 -31.32 -19.69
C VAL A 120 -12.97 -32.54 -18.78
N ILE A 121 -13.72 -32.47 -17.68
CA ILE A 121 -13.81 -33.56 -16.70
C ILE A 121 -14.64 -34.71 -17.27
N PHE A 122 -15.77 -34.39 -17.90
CA PHE A 122 -16.74 -35.37 -18.39
C PHE A 122 -17.38 -34.87 -19.68
N SER A 123 -17.54 -35.75 -20.67
CA SER A 123 -18.28 -35.43 -21.89
C SER A 123 -18.95 -36.67 -22.47
N LEU A 124 -20.15 -36.48 -23.03
CA LEU A 124 -20.93 -37.47 -23.77
C LEU A 124 -21.35 -36.87 -25.10
N THR A 125 -21.33 -37.66 -26.17
CA THR A 125 -21.83 -37.21 -27.48
C THR A 125 -23.35 -37.13 -27.50
N ALA A 126 -23.94 -36.35 -28.41
CA ALA A 126 -25.39 -36.26 -28.57
C ALA A 126 -26.08 -37.63 -28.73
N GLU A 127 -25.48 -38.58 -29.45
CA GLU A 127 -26.00 -39.95 -29.58
C GLU A 127 -25.99 -40.74 -28.26
N GLN A 128 -25.05 -40.44 -27.36
CA GLN A 128 -24.96 -41.09 -26.05
C GLN A 128 -25.97 -40.48 -25.09
N VAL A 129 -26.13 -39.15 -25.12
CA VAL A 129 -27.15 -38.43 -24.33
C VAL A 129 -28.55 -38.93 -24.71
N ALA A 130 -28.87 -39.06 -26.00
CA ALA A 130 -30.16 -39.58 -26.47
C ALA A 130 -30.45 -41.06 -26.10
N LYS A 131 -29.46 -41.81 -25.61
CA LYS A 131 -29.63 -43.20 -25.14
C LYS A 131 -29.77 -43.29 -23.62
N LEU A 132 -29.64 -42.18 -22.90
CA LEU A 132 -29.88 -42.13 -21.46
C LEU A 132 -31.38 -42.26 -21.19
N PRO A 133 -31.77 -42.80 -20.02
CA PRO A 133 -33.15 -42.71 -19.55
C PRO A 133 -33.64 -41.25 -19.48
N GLU A 134 -34.94 -41.02 -19.69
CA GLU A 134 -35.55 -39.68 -19.55
C GLU A 134 -35.39 -39.16 -18.11
N ASP A 135 -35.44 -40.05 -17.11
CA ASP A 135 -35.25 -39.75 -15.68
C ASP A 135 -33.77 -39.70 -15.24
N ALA A 136 -32.83 -39.48 -16.17
CA ALA A 136 -31.41 -39.45 -15.83
C ALA A 136 -31.01 -38.10 -15.21
N THR A 137 -30.39 -38.16 -14.04
CA THR A 137 -29.81 -36.99 -13.34
C THR A 137 -28.29 -36.98 -13.47
N LEU A 138 -27.73 -35.81 -13.81
CA LEU A 138 -26.31 -35.51 -13.74
C LEU A 138 -25.97 -35.14 -12.29
N SER A 139 -25.08 -35.92 -11.67
CA SER A 139 -24.55 -35.65 -10.33
C SER A 139 -23.09 -35.22 -10.43
N ILE A 140 -22.77 -34.08 -9.81
CA ILE A 140 -21.43 -33.51 -9.68
C ILE A 140 -21.13 -33.36 -8.19
N ALA A 141 -20.02 -33.93 -7.73
CA ALA A 141 -19.48 -33.72 -6.39
C ALA A 141 -18.02 -33.27 -6.51
N SER A 142 -17.69 -32.08 -5.99
CA SER A 142 -16.36 -31.49 -6.07
C SER A 142 -15.88 -31.06 -4.68
N THR A 143 -14.77 -31.66 -4.22
CA THR A 143 -14.11 -31.36 -2.94
C THR A 143 -12.60 -31.24 -3.15
N GLU A 144 -11.83 -31.00 -2.08
CA GLU A 144 -10.35 -31.01 -2.14
C GLU A 144 -9.80 -32.37 -2.63
N ASP A 145 -10.46 -33.48 -2.26
CA ASP A 145 -10.00 -34.84 -2.57
C ASP A 145 -10.23 -35.24 -4.04
N GLY A 146 -11.03 -34.46 -4.78
CA GLY A 146 -11.30 -34.71 -6.19
C GLY A 146 -12.68 -34.28 -6.65
N THR A 147 -12.91 -34.42 -7.97
CA THR A 147 -14.20 -34.14 -8.59
C THR A 147 -14.77 -35.40 -9.26
N THR A 148 -16.01 -35.73 -8.93
CA THR A 148 -16.76 -36.85 -9.51
C THR A 148 -17.96 -36.34 -10.28
N VAL A 149 -18.09 -36.80 -11.52
CA VAL A 149 -19.23 -36.51 -12.40
C VAL A 149 -19.85 -37.84 -12.82
N SER A 150 -21.17 -37.99 -12.70
CA SER A 150 -21.87 -39.20 -13.12
C SER A 150 -23.26 -38.92 -13.69
N VAL A 151 -23.63 -39.70 -14.71
CA VAL A 151 -24.94 -39.66 -15.37
C VAL A 151 -25.33 -41.08 -15.79
N GLY A 152 -26.41 -41.62 -15.24
CA GLY A 152 -26.83 -43.00 -15.50
C GLY A 152 -25.73 -44.04 -15.20
N LYS A 153 -25.19 -44.69 -16.23
CA LYS A 153 -24.09 -45.67 -16.11
C LYS A 153 -22.70 -45.08 -16.31
N HIS A 154 -22.62 -43.83 -16.76
CA HIS A 154 -21.37 -43.16 -17.04
C HIS A 154 -20.90 -42.45 -15.77
N LYS A 155 -19.66 -42.69 -15.37
CA LYS A 155 -19.05 -42.06 -14.18
C LYS A 155 -17.57 -41.80 -14.46
N LYS A 156 -17.12 -40.60 -14.09
CA LYS A 156 -15.72 -40.20 -14.13
C LYS A 156 -15.37 -39.52 -12.82
N THR A 157 -14.22 -39.88 -12.27
CA THR A 157 -13.67 -39.28 -11.06
C THR A 157 -12.23 -38.89 -11.34
N THR A 158 -11.84 -37.69 -10.91
CA THR A 158 -10.49 -37.16 -10.94
C THR A 158 -10.05 -36.88 -9.50
N GLU A 159 -8.80 -37.19 -9.15
CA GLU A 159 -8.23 -36.99 -7.80
C GLU A 159 -7.60 -35.58 -7.63
N GLU A 160 -7.71 -34.74 -8.66
CA GLU A 160 -7.19 -33.37 -8.65
C GLU A 160 -8.23 -32.41 -8.05
N ASP A 161 -7.75 -31.42 -7.29
CA ASP A 161 -8.59 -30.36 -6.72
C ASP A 161 -9.03 -29.40 -7.83
N LEU A 162 -10.16 -29.70 -8.47
CA LEU A 162 -10.77 -28.92 -9.55
C LEU A 162 -11.90 -28.01 -9.05
N ARG A 163 -11.89 -27.65 -7.75
CA ARG A 163 -12.87 -26.70 -7.20
C ARG A 163 -12.75 -25.36 -7.93
N PRO A 164 -13.85 -24.87 -8.54
CA PRO A 164 -13.84 -23.65 -9.34
C PRO A 164 -13.93 -22.41 -8.47
N GLN A 165 -13.70 -21.25 -9.09
CA GLN A 165 -14.24 -20.00 -8.59
C GLN A 165 -15.77 -20.05 -8.61
N VAL A 166 -16.39 -19.61 -7.52
CA VAL A 166 -17.84 -19.46 -7.42
C VAL A 166 -18.17 -18.01 -7.14
N THR A 167 -18.97 -17.42 -8.03
CA THR A 167 -19.62 -16.13 -7.80
C THR A 167 -21.13 -16.19 -7.77
N GLY A 168 -21.70 -17.38 -7.97
CA GLY A 168 -23.13 -17.59 -8.03
C GLY A 168 -23.48 -18.87 -8.78
N VAL A 169 -24.73 -18.95 -9.23
CA VAL A 169 -25.23 -19.98 -10.14
C VAL A 169 -25.81 -19.26 -11.35
N TYR A 170 -25.25 -19.53 -12.51
CA TYR A 170 -25.64 -18.92 -13.78
C TYR A 170 -26.22 -19.97 -14.71
N THR A 171 -27.34 -19.67 -15.34
CA THR A 171 -28.07 -20.62 -16.18
C THR A 171 -28.81 -19.93 -17.31
N GLU A 172 -28.98 -20.64 -18.42
CA GLU A 172 -29.79 -20.23 -19.56
C GLU A 172 -31.15 -20.97 -19.62
N ILE A 173 -31.51 -21.71 -18.57
CA ILE A 173 -32.85 -22.29 -18.38
C ILE A 173 -33.89 -21.17 -18.31
N ASP A 174 -35.01 -21.35 -19.02
CA ASP A 174 -36.10 -20.38 -19.06
C ASP A 174 -36.90 -20.38 -17.74
N ASP A 175 -36.94 -19.24 -17.04
CA ASP A 175 -37.61 -19.10 -15.75
C ASP A 175 -39.13 -18.90 -15.94
N THR A 176 -39.84 -20.01 -16.14
CA THR A 176 -41.30 -20.03 -16.17
C THR A 176 -41.86 -20.79 -14.97
N PRO A 177 -43.04 -20.43 -14.45
CA PRO A 177 -43.68 -21.18 -13.36
C PRO A 177 -43.92 -22.66 -13.69
N GLU A 178 -44.06 -23.00 -14.97
CA GLU A 178 -44.18 -24.36 -15.47
C GLU A 178 -42.85 -25.11 -15.33
N ASN A 179 -41.75 -24.55 -15.83
CA ASN A 179 -40.43 -25.15 -15.73
C ASN A 179 -39.96 -25.29 -14.27
N LEU A 180 -40.24 -24.29 -13.42
CA LEU A 180 -39.92 -24.36 -12.00
C LEU A 180 -40.68 -25.49 -11.29
N ALA A 181 -41.96 -25.70 -11.62
CA ALA A 181 -42.76 -26.77 -11.03
C ALA A 181 -42.34 -28.17 -11.53
N GLU A 182 -41.86 -28.27 -12.77
CA GLU A 182 -41.38 -29.52 -13.35
C GLU A 182 -39.97 -29.90 -12.86
N LEU A 183 -39.05 -28.94 -12.75
CA LEU A 183 -37.66 -29.19 -12.37
C LEU A 183 -37.39 -29.09 -10.86
N GLY A 184 -38.16 -28.27 -10.13
CA GLY A 184 -37.77 -27.75 -8.82
C GLY A 184 -37.57 -28.77 -7.69
N ASP A 185 -38.17 -29.97 -7.78
CA ASP A 185 -37.98 -31.02 -6.78
C ASP A 185 -36.72 -31.88 -7.05
N ASP A 186 -36.27 -31.97 -8.31
CA ASP A 186 -35.17 -32.85 -8.74
C ASP A 186 -33.89 -32.08 -9.12
N LEU A 187 -33.99 -30.77 -9.38
CA LEU A 187 -32.87 -29.87 -9.64
C LEU A 187 -32.36 -29.27 -8.33
N ARG A 188 -31.11 -29.58 -7.97
CA ARG A 188 -30.50 -29.07 -6.74
C ARG A 188 -29.02 -28.78 -6.95
N ILE A 189 -28.60 -27.58 -6.59
CA ILE A 189 -27.20 -27.18 -6.53
C ILE A 189 -26.94 -26.66 -5.13
N HIS A 190 -26.10 -27.37 -4.38
CA HIS A 190 -25.68 -27.03 -3.03
C HIS A 190 -24.20 -26.63 -3.04
N VAL A 191 -23.89 -25.48 -2.45
CA VAL A 191 -22.52 -24.99 -2.30
C VAL A 191 -22.24 -24.73 -0.83
N GLU A 192 -21.27 -25.45 -0.26
CA GLU A 192 -20.76 -25.16 1.08
C GLU A 192 -19.66 -24.09 0.99
N ILE A 193 -19.90 -22.95 1.63
CA ILE A 193 -19.01 -21.78 1.53
C ILE A 193 -17.87 -21.94 2.53
N ASN A 194 -16.65 -21.55 2.11
CA ASN A 194 -15.51 -21.54 3.00
C ASN A 194 -15.53 -20.31 3.95
N SER A 195 -16.28 -20.41 5.04
CA SER A 195 -16.43 -19.35 6.06
C SER A 195 -15.53 -19.56 7.29
N ARG A 196 -14.48 -20.37 7.20
CA ARG A 196 -13.67 -20.89 8.33
C ARG A 196 -13.09 -19.86 9.29
N PHE A 197 -12.91 -18.61 8.86
CA PHE A 197 -12.35 -17.51 9.65
C PHE A 197 -13.39 -16.70 10.42
N THR A 198 -14.67 -16.85 10.05
CA THR A 198 -15.82 -16.20 10.72
C THR A 198 -16.12 -16.97 12.01
N SER A 199 -15.49 -16.56 13.11
CA SER A 199 -15.59 -17.29 14.38
C SER A 199 -15.62 -16.37 15.59
N SER A 200 -16.23 -16.86 16.67
CA SER A 200 -16.28 -16.16 17.97
C SER A 200 -15.77 -17.06 19.10
N PRO A 201 -15.12 -16.49 20.13
CA PRO A 201 -14.57 -17.27 21.23
C PRO A 201 -15.69 -17.86 22.11
N THR A 202 -15.56 -19.15 22.45
CA THR A 202 -16.47 -19.78 23.43
C THR A 202 -16.29 -19.17 24.83
N PRO A 203 -17.28 -19.33 25.74
CA PRO A 203 -17.14 -18.90 27.14
C PRO A 203 -15.89 -19.47 27.82
N LEU A 204 -15.48 -20.71 27.49
CA LEU A 204 -14.26 -21.32 28.01
C LEU A 204 -13.00 -20.57 27.55
N LYS A 205 -12.93 -20.21 26.25
CA LYS A 205 -11.84 -19.42 25.68
C LYS A 205 -11.77 -18.03 26.33
N LEU A 206 -12.92 -17.35 26.47
CA LEU A 206 -13.00 -16.07 27.16
C LEU A 206 -12.52 -16.13 28.62
N ILE A 207 -12.97 -17.13 29.39
CA ILE A 207 -12.54 -17.30 30.79
C ILE A 207 -11.02 -17.50 30.88
N ALA A 208 -10.43 -18.33 30.00
CA ALA A 208 -8.99 -18.56 29.99
C ALA A 208 -8.21 -17.25 29.70
N MET A 209 -8.65 -16.47 28.72
CA MET A 209 -8.01 -15.18 28.38
C MET A 209 -8.08 -14.18 29.54
N TRP A 210 -9.27 -13.94 30.10
CA TRP A 210 -9.46 -12.99 31.20
C TRP A 210 -8.79 -13.44 32.50
N LEU A 211 -8.84 -14.73 32.82
CA LEU A 211 -8.13 -15.30 33.97
C LEU A 211 -6.62 -15.14 33.81
N GLY A 212 -6.09 -15.43 32.61
CA GLY A 212 -4.68 -15.24 32.29
C GLY A 212 -4.24 -13.79 32.50
N LEU A 213 -5.00 -12.81 31.99
CA LEU A 213 -4.73 -11.39 32.16
C LEU A 213 -4.77 -10.97 33.63
N ALA A 214 -5.76 -11.44 34.41
CA ALA A 214 -5.82 -11.19 35.84
C ALA A 214 -4.57 -11.75 36.56
N MET A 215 -4.10 -12.93 36.18
CA MET A 215 -2.88 -13.54 36.73
C MET A 215 -1.61 -12.78 36.36
N VAL A 216 -1.52 -12.16 35.18
CA VAL A 216 -0.42 -11.25 34.82
C VAL A 216 -0.38 -10.06 35.77
N VAL A 217 -1.52 -9.40 35.99
CA VAL A 217 -1.61 -8.25 36.91
C VAL A 217 -1.17 -8.64 38.32
N ILE A 218 -1.66 -9.79 38.84
CA ILE A 218 -1.25 -10.30 40.15
C ILE A 218 0.25 -10.59 40.20
N SER A 219 0.82 -11.17 39.14
CA SER A 219 2.25 -11.49 39.05
C SER A 219 3.12 -10.23 39.04
N LEU A 220 2.72 -9.18 38.31
CA LEU A 220 3.39 -7.88 38.30
C LEU A 220 3.33 -7.20 39.67
N VAL A 221 2.19 -7.26 40.35
CA VAL A 221 2.05 -6.74 41.73
C VAL A 221 2.97 -7.50 42.69
N CYS A 222 3.09 -8.82 42.55
CA CYS A 222 4.02 -9.62 43.34
C CYS A 222 5.48 -9.23 43.07
N LEU A 223 5.85 -9.07 41.80
CA LEU A 223 7.18 -8.64 41.40
C LEU A 223 7.51 -7.24 41.92
N TRP A 224 6.57 -6.31 41.86
CA TRP A 224 6.70 -4.97 42.45
C TRP A 224 6.94 -5.02 43.96
N ARG A 225 6.24 -5.90 44.70
CA ARG A 225 6.46 -6.08 46.14
C ARG A 225 7.83 -6.68 46.43
N ILE A 226 8.25 -7.69 45.66
CA ILE A 226 9.59 -8.30 45.75
C ILE A 226 10.67 -7.24 45.50
N ASP A 227 10.45 -6.38 44.50
CA ASP A 227 11.32 -5.26 44.18
C ASP A 227 11.35 -4.18 45.26
N ARG A 228 10.59 -4.25 46.35
CA ARG A 228 10.64 -3.27 47.45
C ARG A 228 11.21 -3.80 48.75
N LEU A 229 11.69 -5.05 48.76
CA LEU A 229 12.23 -5.70 49.97
C LEU A 229 13.49 -5.04 50.52
N ASP A 230 14.25 -4.30 49.70
CA ASP A 230 15.42 -3.54 50.12
C ASP A 230 15.09 -2.14 50.71
N GLY A 231 13.80 -1.82 50.86
CA GLY A 231 13.32 -0.59 51.51
C GLY A 231 13.39 0.68 50.66
N LYS A 232 13.96 0.63 49.45
CA LYS A 232 14.06 1.79 48.55
C LYS A 232 12.76 1.96 47.75
N ARG A 233 12.25 3.19 47.71
CA ARG A 233 11.10 3.57 46.88
C ARG A 233 11.62 4.41 45.71
N LEU A 234 11.54 3.87 44.50
CA LEU A 234 11.84 4.60 43.28
C LEU A 234 10.52 5.05 42.65
N GLY A 235 10.46 6.29 42.18
CA GLY A 235 9.31 6.80 41.43
C GLY A 235 9.15 6.07 40.10
N PHE A 236 7.92 6.07 39.57
CA PHE A 236 7.62 5.49 38.25
C PHE A 236 8.23 6.30 37.10
N MET A 237 8.36 7.62 37.23
CA MET A 237 9.06 8.48 36.25
C MET A 237 10.35 9.06 36.86
N PRO A 238 11.46 9.15 36.10
CA PRO A 238 12.67 9.87 36.51
C PRO A 238 12.40 11.37 36.70
N GLU A 239 13.21 12.05 37.51
CA GLU A 239 13.09 13.51 37.69
C GLU A 239 13.36 14.30 36.39
N THR A 240 14.08 13.71 35.43
CA THR A 240 14.37 14.32 34.12
C THR A 240 13.10 14.58 33.30
N TRP A 241 12.02 13.81 33.52
CA TRP A 241 10.73 14.00 32.85
C TRP A 241 10.04 15.32 33.24
N LYS A 242 10.46 15.97 34.33
CA LYS A 242 9.90 17.27 34.73
C LYS A 242 10.52 18.46 33.99
N GLN A 243 11.55 18.24 33.18
CA GLN A 243 12.29 19.31 32.51
C GLN A 243 11.76 19.50 31.08
N ILE A 244 11.05 20.60 30.80
CA ILE A 244 10.68 20.99 29.43
C ILE A 244 11.76 21.93 28.88
N ARG A 245 12.28 21.64 27.68
CA ARG A 245 13.32 22.42 27.00
C ARG A 245 12.75 23.07 25.73
N PRO A 246 13.28 24.21 25.27
CA PRO A 246 12.85 24.84 24.01
C PRO A 246 12.93 23.91 22.79
N LEU A 247 13.92 23.01 22.76
CA LEU A 247 14.06 22.00 21.70
C LEU A 247 12.84 21.07 21.62
N ASP A 248 12.18 20.76 22.74
CA ASP A 248 10.97 19.94 22.74
C ASP A 248 9.84 20.66 21.99
N GLY A 249 9.73 21.98 22.17
CA GLY A 249 8.79 22.81 21.42
C GLY A 249 9.09 22.83 19.93
N VAL A 250 10.37 22.86 19.53
CA VAL A 250 10.77 22.79 18.11
C VAL A 250 10.39 21.44 17.50
N VAL A 251 10.73 20.33 18.15
CA VAL A 251 10.39 18.99 17.65
C VAL A 251 8.88 18.80 17.57
N ALA A 252 8.14 19.17 18.62
CA ALA A 252 6.68 19.09 18.63
C ALA A 252 6.03 19.98 17.56
N ALA A 253 6.57 21.18 17.32
CA ALA A 253 6.07 22.07 16.27
C ALA A 253 6.29 21.49 14.87
N VAL A 254 7.47 20.94 14.59
CA VAL A 254 7.75 20.28 13.30
C VAL A 254 6.85 19.06 13.10
N LEU A 255 6.70 18.21 14.13
CA LEU A 255 5.81 17.05 14.08
C LEU A 255 4.35 17.44 13.89
N GLY A 256 3.87 18.45 14.62
CA GLY A 256 2.48 18.93 14.49
C GLY A 256 2.21 19.56 13.13
N TRP A 257 3.19 20.30 12.60
CA TRP A 257 3.11 20.82 11.22
C TRP A 257 3.07 19.67 10.21
N TRP A 258 3.99 18.71 10.32
CA TRP A 258 4.07 17.56 9.41
C TRP A 258 2.88 16.59 9.51
N TYR A 259 2.22 16.52 10.66
CA TYR A 259 1.04 15.70 10.83
C TYR A 259 -0.15 16.22 9.99
N VAL A 260 -0.30 17.55 9.91
CA VAL A 260 -1.34 18.20 9.11
C VAL A 260 -0.91 18.35 7.65
N PHE A 261 0.33 18.74 7.42
CA PHE A 261 0.89 19.21 6.14
C PHE A 261 1.98 18.30 5.57
N GLY A 262 2.14 17.07 6.07
CA GLY A 262 3.15 16.13 5.61
C GLY A 262 2.56 15.01 4.78
N ALA A 263 3.44 14.25 4.15
CA ALA A 263 3.09 13.11 3.32
C ALA A 263 2.41 11.98 4.10
N ASN A 264 1.58 11.22 3.40
CA ASN A 264 1.07 9.91 3.83
C ASN A 264 2.01 8.77 3.41
N THR A 265 1.73 7.54 3.86
CA THR A 265 2.48 6.35 3.45
C THR A 265 1.68 5.46 2.50
N SER A 266 2.35 4.55 1.80
CA SER A 266 1.76 3.69 0.74
C SER A 266 0.56 2.87 1.21
N ASP A 267 0.70 2.17 2.33
CA ASP A 267 -0.29 1.18 2.78
C ASP A 267 -1.35 1.80 3.69
N ASP A 268 -1.49 3.13 3.66
CA ASP A 268 -2.44 3.82 4.54
C ASP A 268 -3.89 3.46 4.20
N GLY A 269 -4.21 3.40 2.89
CA GLY A 269 -5.51 2.95 2.42
C GLY A 269 -5.74 1.47 2.70
N PHE A 270 -4.74 0.62 2.42
CA PHE A 270 -4.75 -0.81 2.68
C PHE A 270 -5.20 -1.16 4.12
N ILE A 271 -4.54 -0.58 5.13
CA ILE A 271 -4.83 -0.87 6.55
C ILE A 271 -6.16 -0.24 6.98
N LEU A 272 -6.49 0.95 6.48
CA LEU A 272 -7.76 1.60 6.78
C LEU A 272 -8.95 0.78 6.30
N THR A 273 -8.92 0.29 5.05
CA THR A 273 -9.98 -0.52 4.47
C THR A 273 -10.20 -1.80 5.26
N MET A 274 -9.13 -2.53 5.58
CA MET A 274 -9.24 -3.74 6.42
C MET A 274 -9.86 -3.44 7.79
N GLY A 275 -9.46 -2.33 8.42
CA GLY A 275 -10.05 -1.88 9.67
C GLY A 275 -11.54 -1.56 9.56
N ARG A 276 -11.97 -0.89 8.48
CA ARG A 276 -13.39 -0.55 8.23
C ARG A 276 -14.25 -1.80 7.98
N VAL A 277 -13.76 -2.72 7.16
CA VAL A 277 -14.49 -3.96 6.79
C VAL A 277 -14.55 -4.96 7.94
N SER A 278 -13.58 -4.94 8.86
CA SER A 278 -13.49 -5.92 9.95
C SER A 278 -14.72 -5.96 10.88
N ASP A 279 -15.48 -4.86 10.99
CA ASP A 279 -16.70 -4.80 11.81
C ASP A 279 -17.81 -5.69 11.22
N HIS A 280 -18.03 -5.61 9.91
CA HIS A 280 -18.98 -6.44 9.19
C HIS A 280 -18.47 -7.88 8.99
N ALA A 281 -17.18 -8.04 8.66
CA ALA A 281 -16.58 -9.37 8.47
C ALA A 281 -16.47 -10.17 9.77
N THR A 282 -16.48 -9.51 10.94
CA THR A 282 -16.28 -10.06 12.30
C THR A 282 -14.86 -10.58 12.59
N TYR A 283 -13.93 -10.45 11.65
CA TYR A 283 -12.51 -10.73 11.81
C TYR A 283 -11.66 -9.79 10.93
N MET A 284 -10.37 -9.65 11.25
CA MET A 284 -9.43 -8.82 10.50
C MET A 284 -8.94 -9.54 9.23
N ALA A 285 -9.80 -9.57 8.21
CA ALA A 285 -9.53 -10.17 6.91
C ALA A 285 -8.50 -9.35 6.11
N ASN A 286 -7.60 -10.02 5.40
CA ASN A 286 -6.89 -9.35 4.32
C ASN A 286 -7.85 -9.14 3.14
N TYR A 287 -8.24 -7.90 2.92
CA TYR A 287 -9.28 -7.54 1.96
C TYR A 287 -8.79 -7.57 0.50
N TYR A 288 -7.54 -7.15 0.28
CA TYR A 288 -7.02 -6.92 -1.07
C TYR A 288 -6.26 -8.12 -1.64
N ARG A 289 -5.85 -9.10 -0.82
CA ARG A 289 -5.04 -10.23 -1.26
C ARG A 289 -5.23 -11.46 -0.35
N TRP A 290 -4.76 -12.61 -0.80
CA TRP A 290 -4.65 -13.85 -0.04
C TRP A 290 -6.02 -14.46 0.35
N TYR A 291 -7.02 -14.36 -0.53
CA TYR A 291 -8.28 -15.10 -0.41
C TYR A 291 -9.03 -14.85 0.91
N GLY A 292 -8.94 -13.62 1.45
CA GLY A 292 -9.63 -13.24 2.69
C GLY A 292 -9.03 -13.81 3.98
N VAL A 293 -7.83 -14.40 3.97
CA VAL A 293 -7.25 -14.97 5.21
C VAL A 293 -6.98 -13.88 6.28
N PRO A 294 -7.10 -14.20 7.58
CA PRO A 294 -6.88 -13.22 8.66
C PRO A 294 -5.41 -12.76 8.74
N GLU A 295 -5.18 -11.54 9.23
CA GLU A 295 -3.82 -11.02 9.58
C GLU A 295 -3.18 -11.71 10.80
N ALA A 296 -3.96 -12.44 11.57
CA ALA A 296 -3.47 -13.18 12.73
C ALA A 296 -2.29 -14.12 12.34
N PRO A 297 -1.20 -14.15 13.13
CA PRO A 297 -1.08 -13.65 14.50
C PRO A 297 -0.53 -12.21 14.59
N PHE A 298 -0.36 -11.52 13.46
CA PHE A 298 0.18 -10.17 13.40
C PHE A 298 -0.94 -9.12 13.27
N GLY A 299 -0.60 -7.84 13.39
CA GLY A 299 -1.54 -6.73 13.30
C GLY A 299 -2.27 -6.43 14.61
N ALA A 300 -2.65 -7.44 15.40
CA ALA A 300 -3.30 -7.24 16.69
C ALA A 300 -2.30 -6.85 17.81
N PRO A 301 -2.61 -5.87 18.68
CA PRO A 301 -3.87 -5.11 18.78
C PRO A 301 -3.86 -3.77 18.02
N TYR A 302 -2.88 -3.54 17.13
CA TYR A 302 -2.71 -2.24 16.49
C TYR A 302 -3.74 -2.00 15.38
N TYR A 303 -3.97 -2.97 14.49
CA TYR A 303 -5.01 -2.85 13.47
C TYR A 303 -6.40 -2.77 14.11
N ASP A 304 -6.64 -3.46 15.22
CA ASP A 304 -7.87 -3.33 16.01
C ASP A 304 -8.05 -1.91 16.55
N LEU A 305 -6.97 -1.23 16.95
CA LEU A 305 -7.01 0.18 17.35
C LEU A 305 -7.37 1.09 16.17
N VAL A 306 -6.81 0.82 14.97
CA VAL A 306 -7.15 1.58 13.76
C VAL A 306 -8.60 1.35 13.37
N ALA A 307 -9.10 0.11 13.41
CA ALA A 307 -10.50 -0.23 13.17
C ALA A 307 -11.43 0.52 14.13
N TRP A 308 -11.12 0.51 15.43
CA TRP A 308 -11.89 1.25 16.43
C TRP A 308 -11.89 2.77 16.19
N LEU A 309 -10.76 3.34 15.76
CA LEU A 309 -10.69 4.76 15.39
C LEU A 309 -11.51 5.06 14.13
N ALA A 310 -11.47 4.18 13.13
CA ALA A 310 -12.22 4.33 11.89
C ALA A 310 -13.74 4.30 12.11
N GLN A 311 -14.23 3.53 13.10
CA GLN A 311 -15.64 3.56 13.53
C GLN A 311 -16.06 4.92 14.09
N PHE A 312 -15.15 5.64 14.73
CA PHE A 312 -15.42 7.01 15.20
C PHE A 312 -15.33 8.01 14.05
N SER A 313 -14.27 7.94 13.24
CA SER A 313 -14.09 8.72 12.02
C SER A 313 -12.96 8.15 11.17
N SER A 314 -13.24 7.91 9.89
CA SER A 314 -12.27 7.49 8.87
C SER A 314 -11.35 8.62 8.39
N ALA A 315 -11.53 9.86 8.87
CA ALA A 315 -10.72 10.99 8.46
C ALA A 315 -9.24 10.75 8.75
N SER A 316 -8.39 11.07 7.77
CA SER A 316 -6.92 10.86 7.81
C SER A 316 -6.27 11.40 9.09
N ILE A 317 -6.76 12.52 9.63
CA ILE A 317 -6.22 13.09 10.87
C ILE A 317 -6.50 12.20 12.10
N ILE A 318 -7.69 11.59 12.20
CA ILE A 318 -8.07 10.79 13.36
C ILE A 318 -7.32 9.47 13.38
N VAL A 319 -7.32 8.74 12.27
CA VAL A 319 -6.72 7.41 12.19
C VAL A 319 -5.19 7.44 12.32
N ARG A 320 -4.54 8.56 11.96
CA ARG A 320 -3.07 8.76 12.11
C ARG A 320 -2.65 9.32 13.48
N LEU A 321 -3.60 9.63 14.37
CA LEU A 321 -3.29 10.18 15.69
C LEU A 321 -2.34 9.28 16.53
N PRO A 322 -2.46 7.93 16.53
CA PRO A 322 -1.51 7.06 17.22
C PRO A 322 -0.05 7.27 16.79
N SER A 323 0.19 7.57 15.51
CA SER A 323 1.53 7.84 14.97
C SER A 323 2.10 9.13 15.57
N LEU A 324 1.32 10.22 15.60
CA LEU A 324 1.76 11.49 16.22
C LEU A 324 2.07 11.32 17.72
N ILE A 325 1.19 10.64 18.46
CA ILE A 325 1.40 10.38 19.89
C ILE A 325 2.69 9.58 20.10
N SER A 326 2.92 8.56 19.26
CA SER A 326 4.13 7.74 19.29
C SER A 326 5.38 8.57 19.03
N ALA A 327 5.35 9.48 18.05
CA ALA A 327 6.45 10.41 17.76
C ALA A 327 6.85 11.23 18.99
N LEU A 328 5.87 11.82 19.68
CA LEU A 328 6.08 12.66 20.84
C LEU A 328 6.63 11.86 22.02
N ILE A 329 6.11 10.66 22.27
CA ILE A 329 6.60 9.78 23.34
C ILE A 329 8.03 9.32 23.03
N ILE A 330 8.33 8.91 21.78
CA ILE A 330 9.68 8.52 21.37
C ILE A 330 10.66 9.66 21.60
N TRP A 331 10.34 10.89 21.17
CA TRP A 331 11.19 12.05 21.43
C TRP A 331 11.42 12.27 22.92
N PHE A 332 10.39 12.10 23.74
CA PHE A 332 10.49 12.26 25.18
C PHE A 332 11.40 11.20 25.82
N VAL A 333 11.21 9.93 25.47
CA VAL A 333 12.05 8.81 25.93
C VAL A 333 13.49 8.99 25.47
N LEU A 334 13.69 9.37 24.20
CA LEU A 334 14.99 9.65 23.61
C LEU A 334 15.75 10.74 24.40
N SER A 335 15.09 11.89 24.60
CA SER A 335 15.71 13.08 25.22
C SER A 335 15.84 12.98 26.74
N ARG A 336 14.96 12.24 27.43
CA ARG A 336 14.88 12.21 28.92
C ARG A 336 15.41 10.95 29.57
N GLU A 337 15.37 9.81 28.88
CA GLU A 337 15.85 8.53 29.42
C GLU A 337 17.10 8.04 28.69
N MET A 338 17.07 8.04 27.34
CA MET A 338 18.14 7.42 26.55
C MET A 338 19.41 8.27 26.51
N LEU A 339 19.36 9.54 26.08
CA LEU A 339 20.57 10.37 25.99
C LEU A 339 21.30 10.53 27.34
N PRO A 340 20.62 10.76 28.48
CA PRO A 340 21.29 10.81 29.79
C PRO A 340 21.96 9.50 30.20
N ARG A 341 21.45 8.35 29.72
CA ARG A 341 22.01 7.03 30.05
C ARG A 341 23.43 6.84 29.54
N PHE A 342 23.79 7.52 28.45
CA PHE A 342 25.13 7.47 27.88
C PHE A 342 26.14 8.37 28.61
N GLY A 343 25.75 9.10 29.66
CA GLY A 343 26.68 9.80 30.56
C GLY A 343 26.53 11.32 30.56
N ALA A 344 26.97 11.96 31.65
CA ALA A 344 26.76 13.40 31.90
C ALA A 344 27.36 14.30 30.81
N ARG A 345 28.53 13.95 30.26
CA ARG A 345 29.20 14.76 29.23
C ARG A 345 28.48 14.76 27.88
N VAL A 346 27.76 13.68 27.54
CA VAL A 346 26.89 13.66 26.36
C VAL A 346 25.64 14.47 26.64
N ASN A 347 25.07 14.33 27.83
CA ASN A 347 23.85 15.03 28.25
C ASN A 347 24.04 16.57 28.37
N GLU A 348 25.20 17.05 28.75
CA GLU A 348 25.48 18.49 28.86
C GLU A 348 25.69 19.17 27.49
N ARG A 349 25.98 18.39 26.44
CA ARG A 349 26.23 18.92 25.10
C ARG A 349 24.92 19.22 24.39
N ARG A 350 24.65 20.51 24.16
CA ARG A 350 23.54 20.97 23.32
C ARG A 350 23.58 20.34 21.93
N LEU A 351 24.75 20.31 21.29
CA LEU A 351 24.92 19.76 19.95
C LEU A 351 24.43 18.31 19.82
N ALA A 352 24.67 17.47 20.82
CA ALA A 352 24.24 16.07 20.79
C ALA A 352 22.70 15.96 20.77
N HIS A 353 21.99 16.81 21.52
CA HIS A 353 20.53 16.84 21.54
C HIS A 353 19.94 17.36 20.23
N TRP A 354 20.51 18.43 19.67
CA TRP A 354 20.08 18.95 18.37
C TRP A 354 20.31 17.94 17.25
N THR A 355 21.44 17.25 17.26
CA THR A 355 21.71 16.19 16.27
C THR A 355 20.72 15.03 16.44
N ALA A 356 20.44 14.60 17.68
CA ALA A 356 19.45 13.56 17.95
C ALA A 356 18.06 13.95 17.45
N ALA A 357 17.62 15.19 17.72
CA ALA A 357 16.32 15.71 17.33
C ALA A 357 16.13 15.71 15.81
N PHE A 358 17.06 16.33 15.08
CA PHE A 358 16.93 16.44 13.62
C PHE A 358 17.22 15.14 12.89
N MET A 359 18.00 14.22 13.47
CA MET A 359 18.11 12.87 12.94
C MET A 359 16.81 12.07 13.14
N PHE A 360 16.20 12.17 14.32
CA PHE A 360 14.90 11.58 14.60
C PHE A 360 13.85 12.10 13.60
N LEU A 361 13.77 13.42 13.40
CA LEU A 361 12.88 14.04 12.42
C LEU A 361 13.20 13.58 10.98
N ALA A 362 14.48 13.54 10.59
CA ALA A 362 14.88 13.08 9.25
C ALA A 362 14.44 11.64 8.93
N PHE A 363 14.32 10.76 9.94
CA PHE A 363 13.67 9.45 9.78
C PHE A 363 12.15 9.52 9.90
N TRP A 364 11.62 10.30 10.84
CA TRP A 364 10.19 10.30 11.12
C TRP A 364 9.36 10.78 9.95
N LEU A 365 9.76 11.91 9.35
CA LEU A 365 9.01 12.60 8.30
C LEU A 365 8.75 11.70 7.06
N PRO A 366 9.76 11.01 6.47
CA PRO A 366 9.56 10.17 5.28
C PRO A 366 8.96 8.78 5.53
N TYR A 367 8.99 8.26 6.76
CA TYR A 367 8.60 6.87 7.04
C TYR A 367 7.37 6.70 7.93
N ASN A 368 7.18 7.56 8.94
CA ASN A 368 6.33 7.24 10.10
C ASN A 368 5.13 8.20 10.28
N ASN A 369 4.59 8.75 9.20
CA ASN A 369 3.46 9.69 9.27
C ASN A 369 2.09 9.07 8.98
N GLY A 370 2.05 7.83 8.49
CA GLY A 370 0.84 7.10 8.10
C GLY A 370 0.22 6.22 9.19
N VAL A 371 -0.60 5.25 8.79
CA VAL A 371 -1.23 4.23 9.67
C VAL A 371 -0.51 2.89 9.66
N ARG A 372 0.59 2.74 8.92
CA ARG A 372 1.47 1.56 8.98
C ARG A 372 1.95 1.28 10.42
N PRO A 373 2.34 0.04 10.78
CA PRO A 373 2.70 -0.30 12.15
C PRO A 373 4.09 0.20 12.60
N GLU A 374 4.98 0.65 11.70
CA GLU A 374 6.34 1.09 12.06
C GLU A 374 6.43 2.20 13.12
N PRO A 375 5.56 3.23 13.17
CA PRO A 375 5.54 4.22 14.24
C PRO A 375 5.37 3.57 15.62
N ILE A 376 4.48 2.58 15.73
CA ILE A 376 4.22 1.82 16.96
C ILE A 376 5.37 0.87 17.27
N VAL A 377 5.95 0.23 16.25
CA VAL A 377 7.13 -0.62 16.44
C VAL A 377 8.33 0.20 16.91
N ALA A 378 8.58 1.37 16.33
CA ALA A 378 9.62 2.30 16.77
C ALA A 378 9.40 2.74 18.22
N LEU A 379 8.15 3.02 18.61
CA LEU A 379 7.79 3.34 19.99
C LEU A 379 8.07 2.16 20.92
N GLY A 380 7.59 0.98 20.54
CA GLY A 380 7.78 -0.27 21.28
C GLY A 380 9.25 -0.59 21.51
N VAL A 381 10.06 -0.52 20.45
CA VAL A 381 11.52 -0.69 20.50
C VAL A 381 12.16 0.28 21.50
N MET A 382 11.79 1.56 21.46
CA MET A 382 12.36 2.57 22.38
C MET A 382 11.91 2.36 23.83
N LEU A 383 10.63 2.04 24.06
CA LEU A 383 10.09 1.78 25.40
C LEU A 383 10.64 0.49 26.00
N THR A 384 10.77 -0.56 25.20
CA THR A 384 11.42 -1.83 25.58
C THR A 384 12.87 -1.56 25.99
N TRP A 385 13.63 -0.85 25.15
CA TRP A 385 15.03 -0.54 25.45
C TRP A 385 15.20 0.31 26.72
N ALA A 386 14.40 1.36 26.86
CA ALA A 386 14.39 2.21 28.05
C ALA A 386 14.02 1.41 29.32
N SER A 387 13.01 0.54 29.23
CA SER A 387 12.56 -0.32 30.34
C SER A 387 13.65 -1.28 30.82
N PHE A 388 14.37 -1.92 29.89
CA PHE A 388 15.49 -2.80 30.23
C PHE A 388 16.71 -2.05 30.78
N GLU A 389 17.09 -0.92 30.19
CA GLU A 389 18.18 -0.08 30.75
C GLU A 389 17.84 0.44 32.15
N ARG A 390 16.57 0.75 32.39
CA ARG A 390 16.08 1.15 33.70
C ARG A 390 16.13 -0.02 34.70
N ALA A 391 15.73 -1.22 34.30
CA ALA A 391 15.88 -2.42 35.12
C ALA A 391 17.35 -2.66 35.52
N ILE A 392 18.27 -2.53 34.56
CA ILE A 392 19.71 -2.72 34.77
C ILE A 392 20.30 -1.65 35.69
N SER A 393 19.96 -0.38 35.48
CA SER A 393 20.49 0.73 36.30
C SER A 393 19.93 0.74 37.72
N SER A 394 18.65 0.40 37.89
CA SER A 394 17.99 0.39 39.21
C SER A 394 18.10 -0.95 39.95
N GLN A 395 18.61 -2.00 39.29
CA GLN A 395 18.68 -3.38 39.80
C GLN A 395 17.29 -3.93 40.21
N ARG A 396 16.26 -3.63 39.40
CA ARG A 396 14.86 -4.02 39.59
C ARG A 396 14.36 -4.88 38.43
N LEU A 397 13.41 -5.78 38.69
CA LEU A 397 12.88 -6.69 37.69
C LEU A 397 11.54 -6.24 37.11
N LEU A 398 10.76 -5.44 37.82
CA LEU A 398 9.46 -4.95 37.34
C LEU A 398 9.56 -4.17 36.02
N PRO A 399 10.50 -3.21 35.83
CA PRO A 399 10.63 -2.53 34.54
C PRO A 399 10.96 -3.51 33.41
N ALA A 400 11.75 -4.55 33.69
CA ALA A 400 12.06 -5.58 32.71
C ALA A 400 10.81 -6.42 32.35
N ALA A 401 9.95 -6.76 33.32
CA ALA A 401 8.71 -7.49 33.05
C ALA A 401 7.73 -6.67 32.20
N VAL A 402 7.60 -5.37 32.48
CA VAL A 402 6.83 -4.44 31.63
C VAL A 402 7.45 -4.33 30.24
N GLY A 403 8.78 -4.21 30.15
CA GLY A 403 9.52 -4.22 28.89
C GLY A 403 9.32 -5.50 28.07
N THR A 404 9.14 -6.66 28.72
CA THR A 404 8.79 -7.92 28.06
C THR A 404 7.38 -7.87 27.45
N ILE A 405 6.37 -7.34 28.15
CA ILE A 405 5.01 -7.16 27.59
C ILE A 405 5.06 -6.23 26.37
N ILE A 406 5.78 -5.11 26.49
CA ILE A 406 5.92 -4.16 25.37
C ILE A 406 6.62 -4.84 24.19
N ALA A 407 7.67 -5.63 24.43
CA ALA A 407 8.38 -6.32 23.36
C ALA A 407 7.51 -7.34 22.62
N THR A 408 6.64 -8.08 23.33
CA THR A 408 5.76 -9.05 22.69
C THR A 408 4.59 -8.40 21.96
N ILE A 409 4.00 -7.32 22.50
CA ILE A 409 3.02 -6.50 21.77
C ILE A 409 3.67 -5.89 20.51
N THR A 410 4.92 -5.43 20.60
CA THR A 410 5.67 -4.89 19.46
C THR A 410 5.89 -5.94 18.37
N LEU A 411 6.16 -7.19 18.75
CA LEU A 411 6.28 -8.30 17.82
C LEU A 411 4.94 -8.64 17.13
N ALA A 412 3.84 -8.58 17.87
CA ALA A 412 2.52 -8.83 17.30
C ALA A 412 2.05 -7.68 16.38
N ALA A 413 2.46 -6.44 16.64
CA ALA A 413 2.15 -5.32 15.75
C ALA A 413 2.70 -5.50 14.31
N GLY A 414 3.82 -6.22 14.14
CA GLY A 414 4.32 -6.60 12.82
C GLY A 414 5.67 -7.34 12.86
N PRO A 415 6.06 -8.03 11.76
CA PRO A 415 7.28 -8.86 11.73
C PRO A 415 8.58 -8.11 12.06
N THR A 416 8.65 -6.82 11.74
CA THR A 416 9.79 -5.94 12.06
C THR A 416 9.97 -5.71 13.57
N GLY A 417 8.94 -6.01 14.36
CA GLY A 417 8.95 -5.99 15.82
C GLY A 417 9.92 -6.97 16.48
N LEU A 418 10.49 -7.92 15.73
CA LEU A 418 11.61 -8.76 16.17
C LEU A 418 12.80 -7.96 16.73
N THR A 419 12.96 -6.70 16.32
CA THR A 419 13.97 -5.80 16.90
C THR A 419 13.80 -5.63 18.42
N ALA A 420 12.56 -5.56 18.92
CA ALA A 420 12.28 -5.47 20.36
C ALA A 420 12.65 -6.77 21.10
N VAL A 421 12.48 -7.92 20.44
CA VAL A 421 12.95 -9.22 20.95
C VAL A 421 14.49 -9.26 21.00
N GLY A 422 15.17 -8.70 20.00
CA GLY A 422 16.63 -8.53 20.01
C GLY A 422 17.12 -7.74 21.22
N ILE A 423 16.43 -6.66 21.61
CA ILE A 423 16.75 -5.89 22.83
C ILE A 423 16.63 -6.78 24.07
N PHE A 424 15.55 -7.56 24.18
CA PHE A 424 15.37 -8.50 25.28
C PHE A 424 16.54 -9.48 25.39
N LEU A 425 16.97 -10.08 24.27
CA LEU A 425 18.10 -11.02 24.22
C LEU A 425 19.43 -10.38 24.64
N VAL A 426 19.71 -9.16 24.20
CA VAL A 426 20.92 -8.41 24.57
C VAL A 426 20.97 -8.09 26.07
N CYS A 427 19.82 -7.82 26.67
CA CYS A 427 19.71 -7.48 28.09
C CYS A 427 19.66 -8.70 29.02
N LEU A 428 19.38 -9.89 28.48
CA LEU A 428 19.17 -11.13 29.23
C LEU A 428 20.30 -11.49 30.22
N PRO A 429 21.61 -11.39 29.86
CA PRO A 429 22.69 -11.69 30.81
C PRO A 429 22.69 -10.77 32.03
N ALA A 430 22.34 -9.49 31.84
CA ALA A 430 22.25 -8.53 32.94
C ALA A 430 21.05 -8.84 33.85
N LEU A 431 19.92 -9.28 33.28
CA LEU A 431 18.75 -9.70 34.05
C LEU A 431 19.03 -10.95 34.88
N PHE A 432 19.66 -11.97 34.30
CA PHE A 432 20.04 -13.18 35.04
C PHE A 432 21.01 -12.87 36.18
N ARG A 433 21.91 -11.90 36.01
CA ARG A 433 22.77 -11.43 37.10
C ARG A 433 21.95 -10.80 38.24
N ILE A 434 20.97 -9.94 37.93
CA ILE A 434 20.06 -9.35 38.92
C ILE A 434 19.26 -10.45 39.63
N MET A 435 18.68 -11.38 38.88
CA MET A 435 17.92 -12.51 39.43
C MET A 435 18.80 -13.38 40.33
N GLY A 436 20.02 -13.71 39.91
CA GLY A 436 20.97 -14.50 40.69
C GLY A 436 21.34 -13.84 42.02
N THR A 437 21.47 -12.51 42.06
CA THR A 437 21.70 -11.79 43.32
C THR A 437 20.49 -11.80 44.26
N ARG A 438 19.27 -11.86 43.73
CA ARG A 438 18.01 -11.86 44.52
C ARG A 438 17.49 -13.26 44.84
N ALA A 439 17.91 -14.28 44.08
CA ALA A 439 17.43 -15.65 44.20
C ALA A 439 17.56 -16.24 45.62
N PRO A 440 18.62 -15.96 46.42
CA PRO A 440 18.71 -16.46 47.80
C PRO A 440 17.59 -15.93 48.72
N GLU A 441 17.01 -14.78 48.42
CA GLU A 441 15.98 -14.13 49.25
C GLU A 441 14.55 -14.44 48.80
N VAL A 442 14.35 -14.77 47.51
CA VAL A 442 13.04 -14.91 46.87
C VAL A 442 12.80 -16.28 46.22
N THR A 443 13.84 -16.99 45.79
CA THR A 443 13.87 -18.18 44.90
C THR A 443 13.73 -17.90 43.40
N TRP A 444 14.39 -18.70 42.57
CA TRP A 444 14.36 -18.61 41.11
C TRP A 444 12.96 -18.71 40.49
N PRO A 445 12.09 -19.68 40.88
CA PRO A 445 10.77 -19.82 40.24
C PRO A 445 9.88 -18.59 40.43
N ALA A 446 9.93 -17.95 41.59
CA ALA A 446 9.18 -16.73 41.87
C ALA A 446 9.64 -15.51 41.06
N LEU A 447 10.87 -15.54 40.52
CA LEU A 447 11.41 -14.49 39.66
C LEU A 447 11.14 -14.77 38.17
N ILE A 448 11.08 -16.03 37.75
CA ILE A 448 10.89 -16.43 36.34
C ILE A 448 9.40 -16.50 35.98
N ALA A 449 8.55 -17.04 36.85
CA ALA A 449 7.12 -17.28 36.53
C ALA A 449 6.37 -16.00 36.09
N PRO A 450 6.59 -14.80 36.68
CA PRO A 450 5.99 -13.57 36.17
C PRO A 450 6.39 -13.24 34.73
N PHE A 451 7.65 -13.49 34.34
CA PHE A 451 8.12 -13.23 32.97
C PHE A 451 7.51 -14.19 31.96
N LEU A 452 7.26 -15.45 32.35
CA LEU A 452 6.55 -16.41 31.48
C LEU A 452 5.13 -15.93 31.18
N ALA A 453 4.35 -15.55 32.20
CA ALA A 453 3.01 -14.99 32.00
C ALA A 453 3.03 -13.70 31.18
N CYS A 454 3.96 -12.79 31.46
CA CYS A 454 4.08 -11.52 30.73
C CYS A 454 4.44 -11.74 29.26
N GLY A 455 5.35 -12.68 28.97
CA GLY A 455 5.79 -12.99 27.62
C GLY A 455 4.70 -13.68 26.78
N THR A 456 3.87 -14.53 27.39
CA THR A 456 2.82 -15.24 26.64
C THR A 456 1.47 -14.53 26.61
N ALA A 457 1.30 -13.42 27.33
CA ALA A 457 0.04 -12.64 27.33
C ALA A 457 -0.39 -12.16 25.93
N VAL A 458 0.56 -12.01 25.00
CA VAL A 458 0.29 -11.61 23.60
C VAL A 458 -0.60 -12.62 22.87
N MET A 459 -0.67 -13.88 23.31
CA MET A 459 -1.55 -14.90 22.72
C MET A 459 -3.03 -14.50 22.76
N VAL A 460 -3.44 -13.64 23.70
CA VAL A 460 -4.81 -13.10 23.75
C VAL A 460 -5.09 -12.19 22.55
N ALA A 461 -4.13 -11.38 22.13
CA ALA A 461 -4.28 -10.52 20.97
C ALA A 461 -4.18 -11.34 19.67
N ALA A 462 -3.24 -12.28 19.59
CA ALA A 462 -3.00 -13.08 18.39
C ALA A 462 -4.05 -14.16 18.10
N PHE A 463 -4.70 -14.70 19.14
CA PHE A 463 -5.64 -15.83 19.05
C PHE A 463 -6.96 -15.55 19.78
N GLY A 464 -7.36 -14.28 19.90
CA GLY A 464 -8.57 -13.87 20.60
C GLY A 464 -9.81 -14.50 19.98
N ASP A 465 -9.97 -14.26 18.69
CA ASP A 465 -10.97 -14.84 17.78
C ASP A 465 -10.41 -16.11 17.12
N GLN A 466 -9.27 -16.02 16.44
CA GLN A 466 -8.71 -17.08 15.60
C GLN A 466 -8.16 -18.28 16.38
N THR A 467 -8.09 -19.43 15.70
CA THR A 467 -7.54 -20.69 16.23
C THR A 467 -6.14 -20.96 15.70
N LEU A 468 -5.45 -21.97 16.26
CA LEU A 468 -4.17 -22.40 15.72
C LEU A 468 -4.29 -22.92 14.27
N ALA A 469 -5.35 -23.69 13.98
CA ALA A 469 -5.60 -24.19 12.63
C ALA A 469 -5.80 -23.06 11.62
N SER A 470 -6.61 -22.05 11.97
CA SER A 470 -6.85 -20.86 11.14
C SER A 470 -5.55 -20.09 10.84
N VAL A 471 -4.69 -19.90 11.84
CA VAL A 471 -3.42 -19.17 11.68
C VAL A 471 -2.39 -19.95 10.86
N ILE A 472 -2.32 -21.27 11.02
CA ILE A 472 -1.45 -22.12 10.18
C ILE A 472 -1.88 -22.02 8.72
N GLU A 473 -3.19 -22.08 8.46
CA GLU A 473 -3.71 -21.96 7.10
C GLU A 473 -3.46 -20.57 6.49
N SER A 474 -3.72 -19.50 7.25
CA SER A 474 -3.38 -18.12 6.80
C SER A 474 -1.89 -17.98 6.45
N THR A 475 -1.00 -18.56 7.28
CA THR A 475 0.45 -18.52 7.03
C THR A 475 0.83 -19.33 5.78
N ARG A 476 0.19 -20.49 5.54
CA ARG A 476 0.40 -21.32 4.34
C ARG A 476 0.03 -20.53 3.07
N VAL A 477 -1.18 -19.97 3.05
CA VAL A 477 -1.70 -19.18 1.91
C VAL A 477 -0.78 -18.00 1.60
N ARG A 478 -0.40 -17.19 2.60
CA ARG A 478 0.51 -16.04 2.40
C ARG A 478 1.88 -16.46 1.85
N SER A 479 2.42 -17.58 2.34
CA SER A 479 3.73 -18.06 1.93
C SER A 479 3.73 -18.61 0.50
N ALA A 480 2.63 -19.25 0.09
CA ALA A 480 2.48 -19.85 -1.24
C ALA A 480 2.10 -18.84 -2.32
N VAL A 481 1.25 -17.86 -1.99
CA VAL A 481 0.78 -16.82 -2.94
C VAL A 481 1.75 -15.64 -3.03
N GLY A 482 2.55 -15.38 -2.00
CA GLY A 482 3.55 -14.30 -2.01
C GLY A 482 2.97 -12.87 -2.03
N PRO A 483 3.83 -11.84 -2.05
CA PRO A 483 5.29 -11.92 -2.19
C PRO A 483 5.99 -12.34 -0.88
N SER A 484 6.84 -13.37 -0.96
CA SER A 484 7.61 -13.90 0.18
C SER A 484 9.06 -14.18 -0.26
N LEU A 485 9.95 -13.22 -0.02
CA LEU A 485 11.35 -13.33 -0.43
C LEU A 485 12.17 -14.16 0.56
N PRO A 486 13.12 -14.98 0.07
CA PRO A 486 13.98 -15.76 0.93
C PRO A 486 14.94 -14.87 1.72
N TRP A 487 15.47 -15.41 2.82
CA TRP A 487 16.30 -14.63 3.76
C TRP A 487 17.57 -14.05 3.13
N TYR A 488 18.16 -14.73 2.14
CA TYR A 488 19.39 -14.29 1.46
C TYR A 488 19.15 -13.14 0.48
N SER A 489 17.90 -12.82 0.13
CA SER A 489 17.52 -11.68 -0.72
C SER A 489 17.38 -10.36 0.05
N GLU A 490 17.95 -10.26 1.25
CA GLU A 490 17.94 -9.02 2.05
C GLU A 490 18.63 -7.84 1.33
N PHE A 491 19.51 -8.10 0.35
CA PHE A 491 20.15 -7.05 -0.45
C PHE A 491 19.13 -6.20 -1.23
N VAL A 492 17.98 -6.78 -1.62
CA VAL A 492 16.92 -6.11 -2.39
C VAL A 492 16.45 -4.84 -1.66
N ARG A 493 16.30 -4.92 -0.34
CA ARG A 493 15.91 -3.76 0.50
C ARG A 493 16.85 -2.57 0.32
N TYR A 494 18.13 -2.83 0.11
CA TYR A 494 19.14 -1.79 -0.05
C TYR A 494 19.32 -1.38 -1.51
N SER A 495 19.13 -2.28 -2.49
CA SER A 495 19.15 -1.91 -3.90
C SER A 495 17.99 -0.98 -4.26
N THR A 496 16.79 -1.23 -3.74
CA THR A 496 15.63 -0.35 -3.94
C THR A 496 15.86 1.06 -3.41
N LEU A 497 16.70 1.22 -2.37
CA LEU A 497 17.06 2.55 -1.88
C LEU A 497 17.91 3.35 -2.89
N PHE A 498 18.57 2.70 -3.85
CA PHE A 498 19.36 3.34 -4.93
C PHE A 498 18.59 3.53 -6.23
N GLU A 499 17.39 2.97 -6.36
CA GLU A 499 16.54 3.14 -7.55
C GLU A 499 15.93 4.56 -7.62
N PRO A 500 15.68 5.07 -8.83
CA PRO A 500 15.02 6.35 -9.04
C PRO A 500 13.48 6.22 -8.87
N SER A 501 13.02 6.06 -7.62
CA SER A 501 11.60 5.91 -7.25
C SER A 501 11.27 6.60 -5.91
N VAL A 502 10.00 6.65 -5.48
CA VAL A 502 9.65 7.15 -4.11
C VAL A 502 10.39 6.38 -3.03
N ASP A 503 10.50 5.06 -3.18
CA ASP A 503 11.14 4.19 -2.20
C ASP A 503 12.65 4.42 -2.09
N GLY A 504 13.26 4.91 -3.17
CA GLY A 504 14.62 5.41 -3.25
C GLY A 504 14.75 6.93 -3.17
N SER A 505 13.76 7.66 -2.65
CA SER A 505 13.78 9.14 -2.60
C SER A 505 14.95 9.72 -1.78
N LEU A 506 15.28 10.99 -2.06
CA LEU A 506 16.40 11.68 -1.42
C LEU A 506 16.31 11.70 0.11
N THR A 507 15.09 11.84 0.65
CA THR A 507 14.84 11.96 2.09
C THR A 507 15.05 10.62 2.79
N ARG A 508 14.59 9.53 2.18
CA ARG A 508 14.81 8.14 2.63
C ARG A 508 16.29 7.76 2.60
N ARG A 509 16.98 8.05 1.47
CA ARG A 509 18.44 7.83 1.32
C ARG A 509 19.23 8.56 2.41
N PHE A 510 18.92 9.84 2.62
CA PHE A 510 19.64 10.67 3.58
C PHE A 510 19.55 10.11 5.00
N ALA A 511 18.36 9.71 5.44
CA ALA A 511 18.12 9.14 6.75
C ALA A 511 18.98 7.89 6.98
N MET A 512 18.88 6.92 6.06
CA MET A 512 19.60 5.64 6.18
C MET A 512 21.12 5.81 6.07
N PHE A 513 21.63 6.52 5.06
CA PHE A 513 23.08 6.69 4.89
C PHE A 513 23.71 7.45 6.05
N THR A 514 23.04 8.48 6.58
CA THR A 514 23.54 9.24 7.74
C THR A 514 23.60 8.38 9.00
N MET A 515 22.61 7.51 9.23
CA MET A 515 22.64 6.56 10.35
C MET A 515 23.81 5.58 10.21
N LEU A 516 23.97 4.95 9.04
CA LEU A 516 25.04 3.99 8.78
C LEU A 516 26.42 4.64 8.93
N PHE A 517 26.59 5.87 8.44
CA PHE A 517 27.81 6.65 8.63
C PHE A 517 28.09 6.91 10.12
N CYS A 518 27.08 7.33 10.88
CA CYS A 518 27.22 7.52 12.33
C CYS A 518 27.55 6.22 13.08
N LEU A 519 26.95 5.09 12.67
CA LEU A 519 27.24 3.77 13.22
C LEU A 519 28.70 3.36 12.94
N ALA A 520 29.19 3.57 11.73
CA ALA A 520 30.59 3.32 11.36
C ALA A 520 31.57 4.16 12.21
N LEU A 521 31.23 5.41 12.51
CA LEU A 521 32.04 6.25 13.41
C LEU A 521 32.08 5.71 14.84
N ILE A 522 30.96 5.21 15.36
CA ILE A 522 30.90 4.59 16.70
C ILE A 522 31.76 3.32 16.72
N ILE A 523 31.65 2.46 15.70
CA ILE A 523 32.46 1.24 15.55
C ILE A 523 33.94 1.61 15.49
N TYR A 524 34.34 2.60 14.70
CA TYR A 524 35.71 3.11 14.64
C TYR A 524 36.23 3.54 16.02
N ALA A 525 35.43 4.29 16.79
CA ALA A 525 35.79 4.71 18.14
C ALA A 525 35.96 3.50 19.10
N PHE A 526 35.14 2.47 18.93
CA PHE A 526 35.21 1.23 19.71
C PHE A 526 36.42 0.36 19.35
N ILE A 527 36.75 0.23 18.06
CA ILE A 527 37.96 -0.49 17.62
C ILE A 527 39.21 0.23 18.15
N LYS A 528 39.23 1.56 18.09
CA LYS A 528 40.41 2.36 18.49
C LYS A 528 40.61 2.47 20.00
N ASN A 529 39.53 2.72 20.75
CA ASN A 529 39.61 3.11 22.16
C ASN A 529 38.79 2.21 23.10
N HIS A 530 38.10 1.18 22.58
CA HIS A 530 37.14 0.34 23.32
C HIS A 530 35.98 1.08 23.98
N ARG A 531 35.80 2.38 23.66
CA ARG A 531 34.70 3.24 24.14
C ARG A 531 34.59 4.49 23.26
N VAL A 532 33.40 5.08 23.25
CA VAL A 532 33.22 6.47 22.80
C VAL A 532 33.63 7.38 23.95
N VAL A 533 34.60 8.28 23.72
CA VAL A 533 35.14 9.14 24.78
C VAL A 533 34.05 10.10 25.26
N GLY A 534 33.75 10.05 26.56
CA GLY A 534 32.68 10.85 27.17
C GLY A 534 31.33 10.15 27.26
N ALA A 535 31.19 8.95 26.66
CA ALA A 535 30.02 8.10 26.82
C ALA A 535 30.31 6.83 27.65
N GLU A 536 29.29 6.30 28.31
CA GLU A 536 29.37 5.04 29.05
C GLU A 536 29.53 3.84 28.11
N ALA A 537 30.49 2.96 28.41
CA ALA A 537 30.86 1.87 27.50
C ALA A 537 29.79 0.79 27.42
N ASP A 538 29.16 0.42 28.54
CA ASP A 538 28.23 -0.72 28.58
C ASP A 538 26.91 -0.48 27.84
N PRO A 539 26.20 0.66 27.99
CA PRO A 539 25.04 0.97 27.16
C PRO A 539 25.41 1.05 25.67
N THR A 540 26.61 1.53 25.34
CA THR A 540 27.04 1.64 23.94
C THR A 540 27.33 0.26 23.32
N LYS A 541 27.91 -0.69 24.09
CA LYS A 541 28.04 -2.09 23.64
C LYS A 541 26.68 -2.72 23.35
N ARG A 542 25.69 -2.47 24.22
CA ARG A 542 24.32 -2.98 24.01
C ARG A 542 23.67 -2.34 22.79
N LEU A 543 23.82 -1.04 22.57
CA LEU A 543 23.36 -0.37 21.34
C LEU A 543 23.93 -1.04 20.08
N LEU A 544 25.25 -1.29 20.03
CA LEU A 544 25.89 -1.96 18.90
C LEU A 544 25.34 -3.39 18.69
N ALA A 545 25.13 -4.13 19.78
CA ALA A 545 24.54 -5.48 19.72
C ALA A 545 23.07 -5.46 19.28
N ILE A 546 22.28 -4.47 19.73
CA ILE A 546 20.89 -4.25 19.32
C ILE A 546 20.82 -3.99 17.82
N MET A 547 21.70 -3.12 17.28
CA MET A 547 21.75 -2.86 15.84
C MET A 547 22.16 -4.09 15.03
N ALA A 548 23.15 -4.85 15.50
CA ALA A 548 23.57 -6.08 14.83
C ALA A 548 22.45 -7.13 14.80
N LEU A 549 21.75 -7.34 15.92
CA LEU A 549 20.61 -8.26 15.97
C LEU A 549 19.40 -7.76 15.18
N SER A 550 19.13 -6.46 15.18
CA SER A 550 18.05 -5.89 14.37
C SER A 550 18.29 -6.13 12.88
N ALA A 551 19.50 -5.84 12.38
CA ALA A 551 19.87 -6.14 11.00
C ALA A 551 19.79 -7.64 10.69
N PHE A 552 20.21 -8.50 11.62
CA PHE A 552 20.07 -9.95 11.49
C PHE A 552 18.60 -10.40 11.43
N PHE A 553 17.71 -9.84 12.26
CA PHE A 553 16.30 -10.20 12.24
C PHE A 553 15.54 -9.68 11.02
N LEU A 554 15.89 -8.51 10.48
CA LEU A 554 15.33 -8.01 9.22
C LEU A 554 15.58 -8.97 8.05
N MET A 555 16.70 -9.70 8.08
CA MET A 555 17.01 -10.73 7.10
C MET A 555 15.94 -11.83 7.04
N PHE A 556 15.21 -12.09 8.13
CA PHE A 556 14.14 -13.11 8.19
C PHE A 556 12.73 -12.56 7.99
N THR A 557 12.56 -11.26 7.68
CA THR A 557 11.23 -10.76 7.30
C THR A 557 10.88 -11.22 5.89
N PRO A 558 9.69 -11.80 5.64
CA PRO A 558 9.30 -12.27 4.30
C PRO A 558 9.33 -11.16 3.24
N THR A 559 8.91 -9.94 3.62
CA THR A 559 8.90 -8.77 2.73
C THR A 559 10.11 -7.87 2.97
N LYS A 560 10.65 -7.30 1.88
CA LYS A 560 11.95 -6.58 1.84
C LYS A 560 11.84 -5.09 1.50
N TRP A 561 10.74 -4.45 1.89
CA TRP A 561 10.47 -3.03 1.61
C TRP A 561 11.39 -2.05 2.33
N THR A 562 11.68 -0.90 1.70
CA THR A 562 12.46 0.19 2.32
C THR A 562 11.71 0.86 3.48
N HIS A 563 10.39 0.80 3.49
CA HIS A 563 9.56 1.37 4.56
C HIS A 563 9.86 0.78 5.96
N HIS A 564 10.33 -0.47 6.02
CA HIS A 564 10.68 -1.12 7.29
C HIS A 564 11.80 -0.38 8.05
N PHE A 565 12.58 0.48 7.38
CA PHE A 565 13.58 1.32 8.04
C PHE A 565 12.99 2.35 9.01
N GLY A 566 11.67 2.62 8.94
CA GLY A 566 10.96 3.50 9.88
C GLY A 566 11.12 3.09 11.36
N ILE A 567 11.33 1.80 11.64
CA ILE A 567 11.56 1.28 13.01
C ILE A 567 12.81 1.88 13.67
N TYR A 568 13.76 2.39 12.87
CA TYR A 568 15.00 2.97 13.37
C TYR A 568 14.89 4.42 13.82
N ALA A 569 13.76 5.12 13.59
CA ALA A 569 13.64 6.55 13.86
C ALA A 569 14.10 6.95 15.27
N GLY A 570 13.71 6.19 16.30
CA GLY A 570 14.13 6.41 17.67
C GLY A 570 15.62 6.12 17.92
N ILE A 571 16.11 4.97 17.47
CA ILE A 571 17.51 4.53 17.70
C ILE A 571 18.50 5.41 16.92
N ALA A 572 18.14 5.81 15.70
CA ALA A 572 18.94 6.67 14.84
C ALA A 572 19.29 7.99 15.52
N GLY A 573 18.37 8.57 16.32
CA GLY A 573 18.65 9.75 17.13
C GLY A 573 19.80 9.54 18.13
N VAL A 574 19.86 8.39 18.80
CA VAL A 574 20.96 8.04 19.72
C VAL A 574 22.27 7.82 18.94
N ILE A 575 22.19 7.07 17.84
CA ILE A 575 23.35 6.77 16.99
C ILE A 575 23.96 8.07 16.46
N ALA A 576 23.15 9.00 15.96
CA ALA A 576 23.64 10.28 15.46
C ALA A 576 24.18 11.18 16.58
N ALA A 577 23.59 11.18 17.77
CA ALA A 577 24.15 11.88 18.93
C ALA A 577 25.57 11.39 19.26
N LEU A 578 25.77 10.07 19.37
CA LEU A 578 27.08 9.48 19.66
C LEU A 578 28.06 9.65 18.49
N GLY A 579 27.61 9.40 17.26
CA GLY A 579 28.39 9.58 16.04
C GLY A 579 28.87 11.02 15.87
N SER A 580 28.02 12.01 16.17
CA SER A 580 28.42 13.43 16.14
C SER A 580 29.47 13.78 17.20
N VAL A 581 29.41 13.16 18.38
CA VAL A 581 30.45 13.33 19.41
C VAL A 581 31.78 12.77 18.92
N VAL A 582 31.78 11.60 18.26
CA VAL A 582 32.99 11.01 17.67
C VAL A 582 33.51 11.88 16.52
N LEU A 583 32.65 12.32 15.60
CA LEU A 583 33.05 13.15 14.47
C LEU A 583 33.61 14.50 14.95
N SER A 584 32.97 15.11 15.95
CA SER A 584 33.44 16.34 16.58
C SER A 584 34.82 16.15 17.22
N GLN A 585 35.07 15.01 17.88
CA GLN A 585 36.40 14.70 18.42
C GLN A 585 37.45 14.54 17.32
N ILE A 586 37.12 13.90 16.20
CA ILE A 586 38.02 13.76 15.04
C ILE A 586 38.31 15.15 14.45
N ALA A 587 37.27 15.94 14.20
CA ALA A 587 37.37 17.29 13.64
C ALA A 587 38.16 18.26 14.53
N MET A 588 38.14 18.07 15.85
CA MET A 588 38.89 18.90 16.79
C MET A 588 40.36 18.50 16.95
N ARG A 589 40.82 17.37 16.40
CA ARG A 589 42.24 16.96 16.48
C ARG A 589 43.16 17.85 15.65
N SER A 590 42.73 18.28 14.47
CA SER A 590 43.56 19.11 13.58
C SER A 590 42.71 19.79 12.50
N PRO A 591 43.20 20.89 11.88
CA PRO A 591 42.51 21.54 10.76
C PRO A 591 42.22 20.61 9.57
N ARG A 592 43.15 19.70 9.25
CA ARG A 592 42.95 18.70 8.17
C ARG A 592 41.82 17.71 8.50
N ALA A 593 41.77 17.22 9.73
CA ALA A 593 40.74 16.27 10.15
C ALA A 593 39.35 16.92 10.10
N ARG A 594 39.25 18.20 10.49
CA ARG A 594 38.03 19.00 10.33
C ARG A 594 37.58 19.06 8.87
N THR A 595 38.50 19.38 7.97
CA THR A 595 38.21 19.48 6.53
C THR A 595 37.73 18.14 5.97
N PHE A 596 38.38 17.02 6.30
CA PHE A 596 37.94 15.68 5.90
C PHE A 596 36.58 15.29 6.49
N SER A 597 36.30 15.66 7.75
CA SER A 597 34.99 15.41 8.36
C SER A 597 33.87 16.17 7.66
N ILE A 598 34.13 17.41 7.22
CA ILE A 598 33.17 18.20 6.44
C ILE A 598 33.01 17.58 5.05
N ALA A 599 34.11 17.23 4.37
CA ALA A 599 34.07 16.59 3.06
C ALA A 599 33.23 15.30 3.07
N ALA A 600 33.37 14.46 4.11
CA ALA A 600 32.60 13.22 4.25
C ALA A 600 31.08 13.48 4.34
N VAL A 601 30.65 14.50 5.10
CA VAL A 601 29.22 14.83 5.22
C VAL A 601 28.69 15.45 3.93
N ILE A 602 29.47 16.28 3.24
CA ILE A 602 29.09 16.85 1.94
C ILE A 602 28.96 15.73 0.89
N PHE A 603 29.88 14.77 0.87
CA PHE A 603 29.82 13.62 -0.04
C PHE A 603 28.58 12.76 0.23
N LEU A 604 28.22 12.54 1.50
CA LEU A 604 27.00 11.85 1.87
C LEU A 604 25.76 12.59 1.36
N LEU A 605 25.70 13.92 1.54
CA LEU A 605 24.62 14.75 1.03
C LEU A 605 24.52 14.68 -0.50
N ALA A 606 25.65 14.67 -1.21
CA ALA A 606 25.68 14.53 -2.66
C ALA A 606 25.05 13.21 -3.14
N ILE A 607 25.38 12.09 -2.48
CA ILE A 607 24.79 10.78 -2.81
C ILE A 607 23.28 10.78 -2.54
N SER A 608 22.84 11.36 -1.42
CA SER A 608 21.41 11.45 -1.09
C SER A 608 20.64 12.31 -2.10
N LEU A 609 21.22 13.42 -2.56
CA LEU A 609 20.62 14.30 -3.58
C LEU A 609 20.52 13.67 -4.98
N GLY A 610 21.12 12.50 -5.19
CA GLY A 610 20.95 11.72 -6.42
C GLY A 610 19.62 10.96 -6.50
N GLY A 611 18.77 11.01 -5.47
CA GLY A 611 17.39 10.50 -5.54
C GLY A 611 16.39 11.61 -5.86
N TRP A 612 15.18 11.24 -6.26
CA TRP A 612 14.08 12.18 -6.53
C TRP A 612 13.51 12.78 -5.24
N ASN A 613 12.86 13.94 -5.32
CA ASN A 613 12.09 14.51 -4.21
C ASN A 613 10.64 13.99 -4.22
N ALA A 614 10.50 12.69 -4.40
CA ALA A 614 9.23 12.01 -4.63
C ALA A 614 8.54 11.60 -3.32
N TRP A 615 7.20 11.58 -3.35
CA TRP A 615 6.33 11.18 -2.25
C TRP A 615 5.15 10.37 -2.82
N TRP A 616 4.52 9.54 -1.98
CA TRP A 616 3.49 8.60 -2.45
C TRP A 616 2.21 9.31 -2.91
N TYR A 617 1.71 8.92 -4.09
CA TYR A 617 0.41 9.31 -4.66
C TYR A 617 0.15 10.83 -4.53
N VAL A 618 -0.99 11.25 -3.98
CA VAL A 618 -1.39 12.66 -3.78
C VAL A 618 -0.45 13.50 -2.92
N SER A 619 0.47 12.87 -2.16
CA SER A 619 1.46 13.61 -1.37
C SER A 619 2.49 14.31 -2.25
N SER A 620 2.58 13.94 -3.53
CA SER A 620 3.46 14.55 -4.53
C SER A 620 2.89 15.81 -5.18
N PHE A 621 1.59 16.10 -5.01
CA PHE A 621 0.92 17.20 -5.73
C PHE A 621 1.56 18.55 -5.42
N GLY A 622 2.10 19.19 -6.46
CA GLY A 622 2.78 20.49 -6.39
C GLY A 622 4.20 20.46 -5.80
N ILE A 623 4.72 19.29 -5.40
CA ILE A 623 6.06 19.14 -4.83
C ILE A 623 7.14 19.42 -5.89
N PRO A 624 8.17 20.23 -5.60
CA PRO A 624 9.28 20.46 -6.54
C PRO A 624 10.11 19.18 -6.78
N TRP A 625 10.45 18.89 -8.05
CA TRP A 625 11.29 17.75 -8.44
C TRP A 625 10.76 16.40 -7.94
N TRP A 626 9.44 16.20 -8.00
CA TRP A 626 8.80 14.95 -7.57
C TRP A 626 9.12 13.77 -8.50
N ASP A 627 9.43 14.05 -9.77
CA ASP A 627 9.69 13.13 -10.87
C ASP A 627 11.17 13.07 -11.30
N ARG A 628 12.03 13.87 -10.68
CA ARG A 628 13.43 14.03 -11.09
C ARG A 628 14.35 14.42 -9.95
N THR A 629 15.66 14.42 -10.20
CA THR A 629 16.65 14.88 -9.22
C THR A 629 16.53 16.39 -8.97
N VAL A 630 16.92 16.84 -7.78
CA VAL A 630 16.91 18.27 -7.46
C VAL A 630 17.89 19.00 -8.38
N GLN A 631 17.40 19.94 -9.20
CA GLN A 631 18.23 20.60 -10.21
C GLN A 631 17.80 22.04 -10.49
N PHE A 632 18.74 22.85 -10.97
CA PHE A 632 18.47 24.22 -11.43
C PHE A 632 19.05 24.41 -12.83
N LYS A 633 18.21 24.77 -13.81
CA LYS A 633 18.58 24.89 -15.23
C LYS A 633 19.35 23.66 -15.76
N ALA A 634 18.78 22.46 -15.52
CA ALA A 634 19.37 21.17 -15.86
C ALA A 634 20.75 20.85 -15.21
N ILE A 635 21.20 21.67 -14.24
CA ILE A 635 22.38 21.36 -13.44
C ILE A 635 21.91 20.71 -12.14
N GLU A 636 22.19 19.42 -12.00
CA GLU A 636 21.82 18.63 -10.84
C GLU A 636 22.57 19.07 -9.57
N ALA A 637 21.83 19.20 -8.46
CA ALA A 637 22.37 19.58 -7.17
C ALA A 637 23.36 18.53 -6.63
N ASN A 638 23.14 17.24 -6.91
CA ASN A 638 24.06 16.16 -6.54
C ASN A 638 25.49 16.44 -7.08
N THR A 639 25.62 16.93 -8.31
CA THR A 639 26.86 17.12 -9.06
C THR A 639 27.58 18.36 -8.54
N VAL A 640 26.83 19.44 -8.27
CA VAL A 640 27.38 20.64 -7.65
C VAL A 640 27.88 20.36 -6.24
N VAL A 641 27.09 19.66 -5.42
CA VAL A 641 27.46 19.30 -4.05
C VAL A 641 28.64 18.32 -4.04
N LEU A 642 28.69 17.38 -4.99
CA LEU A 642 29.83 16.50 -5.20
C LEU A 642 31.10 17.29 -5.57
N ALA A 643 31.01 18.24 -6.50
CA ALA A 643 32.13 19.09 -6.89
C ALA A 643 32.65 19.92 -5.69
N ILE A 644 31.75 20.49 -4.88
CA ILE A 644 32.11 21.16 -3.62
C ILE A 644 32.82 20.18 -2.68
N GLY A 645 32.28 18.96 -2.53
CA GLY A 645 32.89 17.89 -1.73
C GLY A 645 34.32 17.57 -2.19
N MET A 646 34.54 17.47 -3.50
CA MET A 646 35.85 17.22 -4.11
C MET A 646 36.83 18.36 -3.89
N VAL A 647 36.39 19.62 -3.98
CA VAL A 647 37.22 20.79 -3.66
C VAL A 647 37.61 20.79 -2.17
N VAL A 648 36.67 20.54 -1.27
CA VAL A 648 36.96 20.45 0.18
C VAL A 648 37.91 19.28 0.46
N LEU A 649 37.73 18.14 -0.21
CA LEU A 649 38.65 17.00 -0.13
C LEU A 649 40.06 17.37 -0.60
N ALA A 650 40.19 18.07 -1.73
CA ALA A 650 41.46 18.55 -2.26
C ALA A 650 42.15 19.53 -1.29
N ILE A 651 41.40 20.43 -0.66
CA ILE A 651 41.91 21.31 0.40
C ILE A 651 42.42 20.47 1.59
N GLY A 652 41.68 19.43 1.99
CA GLY A 652 42.09 18.49 3.05
C GLY A 652 43.40 17.76 2.72
N LEU A 653 43.54 17.29 1.48
CA LEU A 653 44.76 16.65 0.96
C LEU A 653 45.93 17.63 0.94
N TYR A 654 45.73 18.85 0.44
CA TYR A 654 46.75 19.90 0.45
C TYR A 654 47.19 20.25 1.88
N GLN A 655 46.24 20.45 2.80
CA GLN A 655 46.54 20.67 4.22
C GLN A 655 47.35 19.52 4.82
N SER A 656 47.06 18.27 4.43
CA SER A 656 47.80 17.09 4.88
C SER A 656 49.23 17.08 4.34
N LEU A 657 49.44 17.37 3.05
CA LEU A 657 50.76 17.45 2.42
C LEU A 657 51.61 18.55 3.05
N VAL A 658 51.06 19.76 3.22
CA VAL A 658 51.76 20.88 3.87
C VAL A 658 52.06 20.57 5.33
N HIS A 659 51.13 19.94 6.05
CA HIS A 659 51.36 19.54 7.43
C HIS A 659 52.48 18.51 7.55
N SER A 660 52.49 17.48 6.70
CA SER A 660 53.55 16.47 6.67
C SER A 660 54.91 17.08 6.32
N TYR A 661 54.96 17.96 5.32
CA TYR A 661 56.19 18.69 4.97
C TYR A 661 56.73 19.52 6.14
N ARG A 662 55.86 20.31 6.80
CA ARG A 662 56.24 21.14 7.96
C ARG A 662 56.62 20.31 9.18
N LYS A 663 55.96 19.17 9.41
CA LYS A 663 56.28 18.23 10.48
C LYS A 663 57.66 17.62 10.26
N ASN A 664 57.94 17.11 9.06
CA ASN A 664 59.25 16.53 8.72
C ASN A 664 60.37 17.56 8.86
N LYS A 665 60.09 18.82 8.49
CA LYS A 665 61.04 19.93 8.70
C LYS A 665 61.26 20.24 10.19
N ALA A 666 60.21 20.28 10.99
CA ALA A 666 60.31 20.48 12.44
C ALA A 666 60.99 19.31 13.17
N GLU A 667 60.84 18.07 12.67
CA GLU A 667 61.59 16.88 13.11
C GLU A 667 63.09 17.03 12.81
N ALA A 668 63.45 17.48 11.61
CA ALA A 668 64.84 17.74 11.23
C ALA A 668 65.47 18.91 12.01
N ASP A 669 64.70 19.94 12.32
CA ASP A 669 65.14 21.15 13.02
C ASP A 669 65.06 21.03 14.56
N GLY A 670 64.61 19.89 15.11
CA GLY A 670 64.51 19.65 16.56
C GLY A 670 63.43 20.45 17.31
N THR A 671 62.52 21.13 16.59
CA THR A 671 61.50 22.06 17.14
C THR A 671 60.09 21.44 17.19
N LEU A 672 59.99 20.11 17.25
CA LEU A 672 58.72 19.38 17.19
C LEU A 672 57.68 19.85 18.22
N ALA A 673 58.11 20.09 19.46
CA ALA A 673 57.23 20.49 20.55
C ALA A 673 56.57 21.86 20.32
N GLU A 674 57.27 22.81 19.71
CA GLU A 674 56.73 24.13 19.35
C GLU A 674 55.74 24.04 18.18
N PHE A 675 56.02 23.18 17.20
CA PHE A 675 55.10 22.92 16.08
C PHE A 675 53.78 22.28 16.55
N GLU A 676 53.83 21.34 17.49
CA GLU A 676 52.65 20.71 18.09
C GLU A 676 51.82 21.71 18.91
N ALA A 677 52.48 22.55 19.71
CA ALA A 677 51.82 23.59 20.49
C ALA A 677 51.12 24.65 19.61
N ALA A 678 51.77 25.09 18.53
CA ALA A 678 51.20 26.07 17.60
C ALA A 678 50.00 25.52 16.79
N ASN A 679 50.02 24.23 16.45
CA ASN A 679 48.88 23.57 15.80
C ASN A 679 47.69 23.40 16.75
N ALA A 680 47.94 23.10 18.03
CA ALA A 680 46.90 23.03 19.04
C ALA A 680 46.17 24.39 19.23
N ALA A 681 46.92 25.50 19.21
CA ALA A 681 46.37 26.85 19.36
C ALA A 681 45.44 27.28 18.20
N LYS A 682 45.70 26.83 16.96
CA LYS A 682 44.88 27.16 15.77
C LYS A 682 43.48 26.55 15.78
N VAL A 683 43.24 25.52 16.59
CA VAL A 683 41.96 24.81 16.65
C VAL A 683 40.82 25.66 17.25
N SER A 684 41.15 26.67 18.06
CA SER A 684 40.23 27.39 18.96
C SER A 684 39.25 28.39 18.31
N ARG A 685 39.65 29.18 17.29
CA ARG A 685 38.85 30.35 16.84
C ARG A 685 37.63 30.07 15.94
N TRP A 686 37.54 28.90 15.30
CA TRP A 686 36.47 28.55 14.34
C TRP A 686 35.71 27.27 14.73
N ALA A 687 35.81 26.86 15.99
CA ALA A 687 35.32 25.57 16.47
C ALA A 687 33.79 25.45 16.60
N GLY A 688 33.03 26.54 16.58
CA GLY A 688 31.58 26.52 16.82
C GLY A 688 30.79 25.76 15.73
N ALA A 689 30.56 26.39 14.59
CA ALA A 689 29.73 25.83 13.52
C ALA A 689 30.38 24.65 12.77
N MET A 690 31.71 24.68 12.58
CA MET A 690 32.44 23.60 11.90
C MET A 690 32.66 22.34 12.76
N SER A 691 32.17 22.30 14.01
CA SER A 691 32.23 21.10 14.86
C SER A 691 31.01 20.18 14.74
N ALA A 692 30.02 20.56 13.92
CA ALA A 692 28.68 20.00 13.91
C ALA A 692 28.11 19.66 12.51
N PRO A 693 28.89 19.15 11.54
CA PRO A 693 28.43 19.04 10.16
C PRO A 693 27.20 18.14 9.97
N ILE A 694 27.09 17.04 10.74
CA ILE A 694 25.91 16.14 10.69
C ILE A 694 24.63 16.89 11.11
N ALA A 695 24.68 17.64 12.21
CA ALA A 695 23.51 18.37 12.70
C ALA A 695 23.00 19.38 11.67
N VAL A 696 23.92 20.08 11.01
CA VAL A 696 23.59 21.04 9.95
C VAL A 696 22.95 20.33 8.76
N ALA A 697 23.51 19.21 8.30
CA ALA A 697 22.94 18.43 7.21
C ALA A 697 21.51 17.94 7.53
N CYS A 698 21.27 17.41 8.75
CA CYS A 698 19.94 16.99 9.17
C CYS A 698 18.94 18.16 9.23
N ILE A 699 19.36 19.32 9.75
CA ILE A 699 18.51 20.53 9.77
C ILE A 699 18.16 20.96 8.36
N LEU A 700 19.13 20.98 7.44
CA LEU A 700 18.91 21.37 6.04
C LEU A 700 17.92 20.45 5.34
N ILE A 701 18.06 19.12 5.48
CA ILE A 701 17.14 18.17 4.86
C ILE A 701 15.73 18.26 5.46
N VAL A 702 15.60 18.34 6.78
CA VAL A 702 14.29 18.50 7.42
C VAL A 702 13.63 19.82 6.98
N ALA A 703 14.39 20.91 6.94
CA ALA A 703 13.89 22.20 6.46
C ALA A 703 13.52 22.14 4.97
N PHE A 704 14.30 21.45 4.13
CA PHE A 704 14.03 21.25 2.72
C PHE A 704 12.74 20.44 2.50
N SER A 705 12.51 19.38 3.27
CA SER A 705 11.26 18.62 3.25
C SER A 705 10.05 19.50 3.61
N CYS A 706 10.13 20.25 4.72
CA CYS A 706 9.05 21.16 5.10
C CYS A 706 8.83 22.28 4.07
N ALA A 707 9.90 22.84 3.49
CA ALA A 707 9.79 23.87 2.47
C ALA A 707 9.18 23.34 1.16
N SER A 708 9.50 22.09 0.78
CA SER A 708 8.92 21.43 -0.40
C SER A 708 7.41 21.30 -0.26
N PHE A 709 6.93 20.85 0.89
CA PHE A 709 5.50 20.75 1.20
C PHE A 709 4.86 22.13 1.30
N ALA A 710 5.49 23.09 1.97
CA ALA A 710 4.98 24.46 2.03
C ALA A 710 4.81 25.08 0.63
N LYS A 711 5.76 24.86 -0.28
CA LYS A 711 5.62 25.26 -1.70
C LYS A 711 4.46 24.50 -2.34
N GLY A 712 4.40 23.17 -2.19
CA GLY A 712 3.33 22.34 -2.74
C GLY A 712 1.94 22.86 -2.36
N TYR A 713 1.72 23.23 -1.10
CA TYR A 713 0.47 23.83 -0.64
C TYR A 713 0.16 25.20 -1.24
N VAL A 714 1.17 26.03 -1.45
CA VAL A 714 0.98 27.34 -2.10
C VAL A 714 0.68 27.17 -3.58
N ALA A 715 1.34 26.22 -4.25
CA ALA A 715 1.09 25.90 -5.65
C ALA A 715 -0.30 25.28 -5.87
N GLN A 716 -0.77 24.48 -4.91
CA GLN A 716 -2.08 23.82 -4.93
C GLN A 716 -3.13 24.57 -4.08
N ALA A 717 -3.05 25.89 -4.01
CA ALA A 717 -3.98 26.69 -3.20
C ALA A 717 -5.43 26.58 -3.71
N ASP A 718 -5.58 26.63 -5.03
CA ASP A 718 -6.89 26.66 -5.71
C ASP A 718 -7.45 25.25 -5.99
N SER A 719 -6.62 24.21 -5.91
CA SER A 719 -7.02 22.79 -6.07
C SER A 719 -6.79 21.97 -4.79
N TYR A 720 -6.72 20.63 -4.88
CA TYR A 720 -6.55 19.71 -3.76
C TYR A 720 -5.09 19.60 -3.30
N SER A 721 -4.93 19.47 -1.99
CA SER A 721 -3.69 19.01 -1.38
C SER A 721 -4.01 18.30 -0.07
N VAL A 722 -3.15 17.35 0.33
CA VAL A 722 -3.32 16.59 1.58
C VAL A 722 -3.54 17.50 2.80
N GLY A 723 -2.84 18.63 2.84
CA GLY A 723 -2.96 19.63 3.90
C GLY A 723 -4.30 20.36 3.90
N LYS A 724 -4.84 20.71 2.71
CA LYS A 724 -6.17 21.31 2.57
C LYS A 724 -7.26 20.31 3.00
N GLY A 725 -7.16 19.04 2.58
CA GLY A 725 -8.06 17.97 3.03
C GLY A 725 -8.06 17.78 4.55
N ASN A 726 -6.86 17.71 5.17
CA ASN A 726 -6.75 17.59 6.63
C ASN A 726 -7.31 18.83 7.37
N LEU A 727 -7.11 20.04 6.84
CA LEU A 727 -7.66 21.27 7.42
C LEU A 727 -9.19 21.35 7.26
N ALA A 728 -9.74 20.89 6.14
CA ALA A 728 -11.17 20.78 5.91
C ALA A 728 -11.80 19.77 6.88
N SER A 729 -11.14 18.62 7.09
CA SER A 729 -11.58 17.59 8.04
C SER A 729 -11.69 18.12 9.47
N LEU A 730 -10.75 18.99 9.89
CA LEU A 730 -10.81 19.66 11.20
C LEU A 730 -12.00 20.63 11.33
N ARG A 731 -12.57 21.09 10.22
CA ARG A 731 -13.78 21.95 10.17
C ARG A 731 -15.07 21.15 10.05
N GLY A 732 -14.98 19.82 9.91
CA GLY A 732 -16.12 18.91 9.75
C GLY A 732 -16.35 18.41 8.33
N ASP A 733 -15.59 18.91 7.35
CA ASP A 733 -15.67 18.46 5.96
C ASP A 733 -14.63 17.36 5.71
N VAL A 734 -15.09 16.11 5.73
CA VAL A 734 -14.21 14.94 5.87
C VAL A 734 -13.92 14.21 4.56
N CYS A 735 -14.65 14.48 3.46
CA CYS A 735 -14.58 13.62 2.27
C CYS A 735 -13.34 13.84 1.38
N SER A 736 -12.52 14.84 1.70
CA SER A 736 -11.15 15.00 1.20
C SER A 736 -11.08 15.05 -0.33
N LEU A 737 -10.51 14.05 -1.01
CA LEU A 737 -10.32 14.10 -2.47
C LEU A 737 -11.65 13.96 -3.21
N ALA A 738 -12.65 13.28 -2.63
CA ALA A 738 -13.96 13.09 -3.25
C ALA A 738 -14.71 14.42 -3.56
N ASP A 739 -14.47 15.47 -2.78
CA ASP A 739 -15.07 16.80 -3.00
C ASP A 739 -14.30 17.65 -4.00
N ALA A 740 -13.03 17.31 -4.26
CA ALA A 740 -12.19 17.99 -5.23
C ALA A 740 -12.21 17.31 -6.61
N THR A 741 -12.59 16.04 -6.66
CA THR A 741 -12.74 15.30 -7.91
C THR A 741 -14.14 15.49 -8.48
N LEU A 742 -14.18 15.87 -9.75
CA LEU A 742 -15.37 16.08 -10.55
C LEU A 742 -15.52 14.96 -11.58
N VAL A 743 -16.75 14.54 -11.85
CA VAL A 743 -17.13 13.48 -12.77
C VAL A 743 -18.19 13.99 -13.73
N GLU A 744 -18.17 13.54 -14.98
CA GLU A 744 -19.20 13.89 -15.96
C GLU A 744 -20.53 13.21 -15.63
N THR A 745 -21.62 13.97 -15.63
CA THR A 745 -22.98 13.44 -15.39
C THR A 745 -23.78 13.19 -16.67
N ASN A 746 -23.37 13.81 -17.78
CA ASN A 746 -24.10 13.83 -19.04
C ASN A 746 -23.19 13.60 -20.28
N THR A 747 -22.16 12.77 -20.16
CA THR A 747 -21.12 12.53 -21.20
C THR A 747 -21.70 12.44 -22.62
N ASN A 748 -22.70 11.58 -22.87
CA ASN A 748 -23.28 11.38 -24.20
C ASN A 748 -24.15 12.55 -24.72
N ASP A 749 -24.68 13.40 -23.83
CA ASP A 749 -25.55 14.52 -24.18
C ASP A 749 -24.80 15.86 -24.21
N SER A 750 -23.51 15.86 -23.89
CA SER A 750 -22.69 17.08 -23.73
C SER A 750 -21.92 17.51 -24.99
N PHE A 751 -21.98 16.73 -26.07
CA PHE A 751 -21.31 17.04 -27.34
C PHE A 751 -21.80 18.36 -27.94
N LEU A 752 -20.87 19.16 -28.44
CA LEU A 752 -21.20 20.45 -29.03
C LEU A 752 -21.96 20.28 -30.34
N THR A 753 -22.89 21.20 -30.60
CA THR A 753 -23.68 21.18 -31.84
C THR A 753 -22.90 21.85 -32.97
N PRO A 754 -22.74 21.21 -34.15
CA PRO A 754 -22.10 21.86 -35.28
C PRO A 754 -22.93 23.06 -35.76
N VAL A 755 -22.25 24.11 -36.22
CA VAL A 755 -22.87 25.33 -36.78
C VAL A 755 -23.67 24.99 -38.04
N THR A 756 -23.24 23.98 -38.79
CA THR A 756 -23.89 23.46 -39.99
C THR A 756 -23.98 21.94 -39.94
N GLY A 757 -25.11 21.36 -40.38
CA GLY A 757 -25.26 19.91 -40.48
C GLY A 757 -25.64 19.22 -39.16
N GLU A 758 -25.44 17.91 -39.12
CA GLU A 758 -25.70 17.04 -37.98
C GLU A 758 -24.38 16.56 -37.35
N LEU A 759 -24.41 16.14 -36.08
CA LEU A 759 -23.22 15.67 -35.36
C LEU A 759 -22.50 14.52 -36.08
N LYS A 760 -23.22 13.61 -36.73
CA LYS A 760 -22.60 12.45 -37.43
C LYS A 760 -21.60 12.84 -38.53
N ASP A 761 -21.81 13.99 -39.16
CA ASP A 761 -21.02 14.49 -40.29
C ASP A 761 -20.04 15.60 -39.85
N SER A 762 -19.91 15.86 -38.55
CA SER A 762 -19.24 17.06 -38.03
C SER A 762 -17.71 16.97 -38.02
N LEU A 763 -17.14 15.75 -38.07
CA LEU A 763 -15.70 15.54 -38.02
C LEU A 763 -14.95 15.93 -39.30
N VAL A 764 -15.66 16.24 -40.39
CA VAL A 764 -15.06 16.64 -41.68
C VAL A 764 -15.67 17.95 -42.15
N ASP A 765 -14.86 19.00 -42.30
CA ASP A 765 -15.25 20.21 -43.03
C ASP A 765 -15.00 20.02 -44.53
N PRO A 766 -16.05 19.93 -45.37
CA PRO A 766 -15.89 19.69 -46.81
C PRO A 766 -15.21 20.85 -47.56
N LYS A 767 -14.92 21.98 -46.92
CA LYS A 767 -14.23 23.13 -47.52
C LYS A 767 -12.72 23.13 -47.29
N GLU A 768 -12.22 22.26 -46.41
CA GLU A 768 -10.80 22.13 -46.07
C GLU A 768 -10.23 20.84 -46.68
N ASP A 769 -8.90 20.70 -46.69
CA ASP A 769 -8.25 19.46 -47.11
C ASP A 769 -8.37 18.40 -46.01
N ASN A 770 -8.89 17.22 -46.36
CA ASN A 770 -9.06 16.10 -45.44
C ASN A 770 -8.60 14.81 -46.12
N PHE A 771 -7.51 14.19 -45.66
CA PHE A 771 -6.99 12.93 -46.20
C PHE A 771 -6.22 12.15 -45.13
N GLY A 772 -6.17 10.82 -45.26
CA GLY A 772 -5.45 9.94 -44.32
C GLY A 772 -6.18 9.64 -43.00
N PHE A 773 -7.36 10.23 -42.77
CA PHE A 773 -8.22 9.89 -41.63
C PHE A 773 -9.43 9.05 -42.05
N GLY A 774 -9.83 8.11 -41.20
CA GLY A 774 -10.97 7.23 -41.43
C GLY A 774 -11.64 6.73 -40.14
N PRO A 775 -12.91 6.30 -40.21
CA PRO A 775 -13.69 5.87 -39.04
C PRO A 775 -13.20 4.55 -38.42
N ASN A 776 -12.46 3.73 -39.18
CA ASN A 776 -11.89 2.46 -38.74
C ASN A 776 -10.35 2.46 -38.77
N MET A 777 -9.73 3.64 -38.90
CA MET A 777 -8.27 3.82 -38.89
C MET A 777 -7.79 4.04 -37.45
N ILE A 778 -8.07 3.06 -36.58
CA ILE A 778 -7.75 3.06 -35.15
C ILE A 778 -7.22 1.66 -34.85
N LYS A 779 -6.15 1.56 -34.07
CA LYS A 779 -5.59 0.26 -33.67
C LYS A 779 -6.62 -0.54 -32.86
N GLU A 780 -6.75 -1.84 -33.15
CA GLU A 780 -7.70 -2.71 -32.47
C GLU A 780 -7.36 -2.91 -30.99
N ASP A 781 -6.07 -3.00 -30.67
CA ASP A 781 -5.56 -3.14 -29.31
C ASP A 781 -4.54 -2.04 -29.01
N ILE A 782 -4.79 -1.29 -27.93
CA ILE A 782 -4.04 -0.11 -27.53
C ILE A 782 -3.37 -0.39 -26.19
N GLU A 783 -2.12 -0.84 -26.25
CA GLU A 783 -1.28 -0.99 -25.07
C GLU A 783 -0.74 0.37 -24.61
N PRO A 784 -0.67 0.64 -23.30
CA PRO A 784 -0.04 1.84 -22.79
C PRO A 784 1.48 1.77 -22.97
N GLU A 785 2.14 2.90 -23.26
CA GLU A 785 3.60 2.98 -23.21
C GLU A 785 4.10 2.68 -21.79
N ASN A 786 5.38 2.30 -21.67
CA ASN A 786 6.02 2.08 -20.36
C ASN A 786 6.00 3.36 -19.52
N LEU A 787 4.93 3.54 -18.73
CA LEU A 787 4.76 4.65 -17.82
C LEU A 787 5.72 4.47 -16.63
N ASN A 788 6.80 5.25 -16.62
CA ASN A 788 7.68 5.32 -15.46
C ASN A 788 6.95 6.04 -14.32
N SER A 789 6.30 5.29 -13.43
CA SER A 789 5.72 5.89 -12.23
C SER A 789 6.80 6.23 -11.21
N ALA A 790 6.97 7.53 -10.95
CA ALA A 790 7.72 7.97 -9.79
C ALA A 790 7.09 7.52 -8.48
N SER A 791 5.78 7.26 -8.45
CA SER A 791 4.96 6.99 -7.27
C SER A 791 5.00 5.53 -6.82
N VAL A 792 5.58 4.60 -7.60
CA VAL A 792 5.52 3.16 -7.35
C VAL A 792 6.85 2.59 -6.81
N GLY A 793 6.77 1.73 -5.80
CA GLY A 793 7.90 0.95 -5.27
C GLY A 793 8.24 -0.23 -6.18
N ALA A 794 9.51 -0.38 -6.55
CA ALA A 794 9.96 -1.30 -7.60
C ALA A 794 9.74 -2.80 -7.34
N ILE A 795 9.54 -3.22 -6.08
CA ILE A 795 9.46 -4.66 -5.75
C ILE A 795 8.13 -5.28 -6.22
N ALA A 796 7.11 -4.47 -6.53
CA ALA A 796 5.85 -4.96 -7.12
C ALA A 796 6.06 -5.59 -8.51
N ASN A 797 7.10 -5.18 -9.26
CA ASN A 797 7.37 -5.67 -10.62
C ASN A 797 8.50 -6.70 -10.74
N THR A 798 9.23 -7.02 -9.66
CA THR A 798 10.44 -7.89 -9.73
C THR A 798 10.17 -9.38 -9.50
N THR A 799 8.91 -9.84 -9.58
CA THR A 799 8.56 -11.25 -9.40
C THR A 799 8.59 -12.08 -10.69
N GLY A 800 8.94 -11.48 -11.83
CA GLY A 800 9.46 -12.23 -12.97
C GLY A 800 10.89 -12.67 -12.69
N ASP A 801 11.17 -13.96 -12.86
CA ASP A 801 12.42 -14.63 -12.53
C ASP A 801 13.63 -14.08 -13.34
N ASP A 802 14.17 -12.93 -12.93
CA ASP A 802 15.40 -12.39 -13.52
C ASP A 802 16.31 -11.77 -12.45
N SER A 803 17.01 -12.66 -11.74
CA SER A 803 18.08 -12.30 -10.82
C SER A 803 19.46 -12.43 -11.47
N ALA A 804 19.87 -11.44 -12.28
CA ALA A 804 21.30 -11.17 -12.50
C ALA A 804 21.56 -9.77 -13.07
N ALA A 805 22.55 -9.10 -12.50
CA ALA A 805 23.06 -7.81 -12.92
C ALA A 805 23.42 -7.77 -14.43
N SER A 806 22.89 -6.77 -15.14
CA SER A 806 23.67 -6.04 -16.17
C SER A 806 23.03 -4.68 -16.46
N ASN A 807 23.80 -3.62 -16.23
CA ASN A 807 23.66 -2.36 -16.95
C ASN A 807 24.04 -2.65 -18.40
N GLU A 808 23.08 -2.81 -19.28
CA GLU A 808 23.23 -2.59 -20.71
C GLU A 808 21.85 -2.31 -21.29
N GLN A 809 21.74 -1.21 -22.04
CA GLN A 809 20.61 -0.96 -22.93
C GLN A 809 20.38 -2.23 -23.76
N LYS A 810 19.31 -2.96 -23.47
CA LYS A 810 18.79 -3.98 -24.37
C LYS A 810 17.53 -3.40 -24.98
N GLU A 811 17.62 -3.12 -26.27
CA GLU A 811 16.50 -3.32 -27.19
C GLU A 811 15.91 -4.70 -26.85
N LEU A 812 14.73 -4.71 -26.25
CA LEU A 812 13.99 -5.92 -25.97
C LEU A 812 13.25 -6.29 -27.25
N THR A 813 13.79 -7.30 -27.92
CA THR A 813 13.10 -8.06 -28.96
C THR A 813 11.80 -8.63 -28.42
N GLU A 814 10.77 -8.49 -29.25
CA GLU A 814 9.42 -9.05 -29.23
C GLU A 814 9.27 -10.43 -28.55
N SER A 815 8.07 -10.65 -28.02
CA SER A 815 7.47 -11.90 -27.52
C SER A 815 7.54 -12.19 -26.02
N GLU A 816 6.97 -11.30 -25.20
CA GLU A 816 6.13 -11.70 -24.06
C GLU A 816 4.92 -10.76 -24.03
N GLU A 817 3.84 -11.16 -24.71
CA GLU A 817 2.53 -10.49 -24.64
C GLU A 817 2.03 -10.57 -23.18
N LYS A 818 2.31 -9.56 -22.38
CA LYS A 818 1.52 -9.26 -21.20
C LYS A 818 0.20 -8.68 -21.68
N ALA A 819 -0.68 -9.56 -22.13
CA ALA A 819 -2.04 -9.21 -22.51
C ALA A 819 -2.64 -8.32 -21.41
N THR A 820 -2.82 -7.03 -21.70
CA THR A 820 -3.53 -6.13 -20.81
C THR A 820 -5.01 -6.39 -21.08
N GLU A 821 -5.53 -7.37 -20.35
CA GLU A 821 -6.79 -8.05 -20.62
C GLU A 821 -8.00 -7.09 -20.62
N VAL A 822 -8.88 -7.26 -21.62
CA VAL A 822 -10.10 -6.46 -21.92
C VAL A 822 -11.08 -6.42 -20.73
N THR A 823 -10.86 -5.50 -19.81
CA THR A 823 -11.90 -4.87 -18.96
C THR A 823 -11.79 -3.35 -19.00
N ASP A 824 -10.77 -2.83 -19.66
CA ASP A 824 -10.53 -1.40 -19.82
C ASP A 824 -11.02 -0.96 -21.21
N SER A 825 -12.21 -0.35 -21.26
CA SER A 825 -12.79 0.20 -22.50
C SER A 825 -11.89 1.22 -23.20
N SER A 826 -10.85 1.72 -22.52
CA SER A 826 -9.87 2.65 -23.10
C SER A 826 -8.74 1.96 -23.89
N ALA A 827 -8.63 0.63 -23.80
CA ALA A 827 -7.65 -0.18 -24.55
C ALA A 827 -8.08 -0.49 -26.00
N GLY A 828 -9.25 -0.01 -26.44
CA GLY A 828 -9.74 -0.23 -27.81
C GLY A 828 -10.64 -1.45 -27.95
N GLY A 829 -10.68 -2.02 -29.14
CA GLY A 829 -11.49 -3.18 -29.52
C GLY A 829 -12.38 -2.92 -30.73
N VAL A 830 -12.87 -4.01 -31.34
CA VAL A 830 -13.78 -3.98 -32.50
C VAL A 830 -15.16 -4.51 -32.09
N ARG A 831 -16.20 -3.80 -32.50
CA ARG A 831 -17.61 -4.21 -32.40
C ARG A 831 -18.04 -4.87 -33.69
N GLY A 832 -19.01 -5.79 -33.60
CA GLY A 832 -19.69 -6.35 -34.79
C GLY A 832 -20.78 -5.45 -35.38
N THR A 833 -20.95 -4.22 -34.90
CA THR A 833 -22.02 -3.29 -35.29
C THR A 833 -21.48 -1.95 -35.76
N LEU A 834 -22.11 -1.40 -36.81
CA LEU A 834 -21.75 -0.11 -37.39
C LEU A 834 -22.27 1.05 -36.54
N GLY A 835 -21.37 1.98 -36.21
CA GLY A 835 -21.69 3.26 -35.59
C GLY A 835 -22.19 4.32 -36.56
N VAL A 836 -22.40 5.53 -36.04
CA VAL A 836 -23.11 6.62 -36.74
C VAL A 836 -22.44 7.07 -38.05
N ASN A 837 -21.11 6.98 -38.15
CA ASN A 837 -20.31 7.29 -39.34
C ASN A 837 -19.68 6.04 -39.99
N GLY A 838 -20.18 4.84 -39.65
CA GLY A 838 -19.68 3.57 -40.18
C GLY A 838 -18.49 2.96 -39.43
N SER A 839 -18.15 3.48 -38.24
CA SER A 839 -17.10 2.91 -37.40
C SER A 839 -17.54 1.63 -36.69
N GLU A 840 -16.71 0.60 -36.74
CA GLU A 840 -16.84 -0.65 -35.98
C GLU A 840 -16.02 -0.59 -34.68
N MET A 841 -15.22 0.45 -34.44
CA MET A 841 -14.31 0.52 -33.29
C MET A 841 -15.03 0.83 -31.98
N HIS A 842 -14.72 0.10 -30.90
CA HIS A 842 -15.24 0.34 -29.56
C HIS A 842 -14.89 1.75 -29.08
N LEU A 843 -15.87 2.49 -28.54
CA LEU A 843 -15.63 3.83 -28.01
C LEU A 843 -15.43 3.75 -26.48
N PRO A 844 -14.52 4.56 -25.91
CA PRO A 844 -14.28 4.59 -24.46
C PRO A 844 -15.45 5.23 -23.72
N PHE A 845 -15.39 5.24 -22.38
CA PHE A 845 -16.26 6.06 -21.52
C PHE A 845 -17.77 5.80 -21.68
N ASN A 846 -18.13 4.61 -22.18
CA ASN A 846 -19.51 4.27 -22.55
C ASN A 846 -20.14 5.30 -23.52
N LEU A 847 -19.34 5.81 -24.46
CA LEU A 847 -19.82 6.69 -25.52
C LEU A 847 -20.75 5.93 -26.48
N ASP A 848 -21.90 6.52 -26.75
CA ASP A 848 -22.96 5.98 -27.60
C ASP A 848 -22.51 6.04 -29.07
N TYR A 849 -21.99 4.92 -29.55
CA TYR A 849 -21.50 4.75 -30.91
C TYR A 849 -22.57 4.97 -31.99
N THR A 850 -23.85 4.95 -31.63
CA THR A 850 -24.96 5.25 -32.56
C THR A 850 -25.18 6.75 -32.76
N LYS A 851 -24.55 7.60 -31.95
CA LYS A 851 -24.65 9.06 -32.00
C LYS A 851 -23.31 9.75 -32.21
N VAL A 852 -22.25 9.23 -31.60
CA VAL A 852 -20.93 9.87 -31.55
C VAL A 852 -20.06 9.34 -32.71
N PRO A 853 -19.66 10.19 -33.66
CA PRO A 853 -18.71 9.79 -34.70
C PRO A 853 -17.28 9.74 -34.15
N VAL A 854 -16.40 9.00 -34.83
CA VAL A 854 -14.98 8.89 -34.50
C VAL A 854 -14.13 8.91 -35.79
N MET A 855 -12.92 9.45 -35.71
CA MET A 855 -11.92 9.41 -36.78
C MET A 855 -10.54 9.08 -36.20
N GLY A 856 -9.73 8.33 -36.94
CA GLY A 856 -8.32 8.12 -36.62
C GLY A 856 -7.43 8.08 -37.87
N SER A 857 -6.11 8.11 -37.67
CA SER A 857 -5.09 8.14 -38.73
C SER A 857 -4.31 6.83 -38.90
N TYR A 858 -4.57 5.80 -38.08
CA TYR A 858 -3.79 4.56 -38.11
C TYR A 858 -3.95 3.79 -39.44
N ASP A 859 -2.84 3.54 -40.11
CA ASP A 859 -2.71 2.68 -41.30
C ASP A 859 -1.41 1.87 -41.19
N GLU A 860 -1.48 0.54 -41.26
CA GLU A 860 -0.31 -0.37 -41.23
C GLU A 860 0.79 0.04 -42.21
N SER A 861 0.43 0.70 -43.32
CA SER A 861 1.39 1.06 -44.36
C SER A 861 2.22 2.32 -44.03
N GLN A 862 1.68 3.23 -43.20
CA GLN A 862 2.25 4.54 -42.81
C GLN A 862 2.99 5.29 -43.94
N ARG A 863 2.40 5.36 -45.14
CA ARG A 863 3.10 5.86 -46.36
C ARG A 863 2.95 7.36 -46.63
N SER A 864 2.09 8.05 -45.90
CA SER A 864 1.78 9.46 -46.16
C SER A 864 1.21 10.14 -44.92
N THR A 865 1.47 11.44 -44.81
CA THR A 865 0.86 12.31 -43.80
C THR A 865 -0.67 12.27 -43.87
N ALA A 866 -1.34 12.43 -42.74
CA ALA A 866 -2.78 12.60 -42.64
C ALA A 866 -3.14 13.99 -42.09
N THR A 867 -4.24 14.57 -42.58
CA THR A 867 -4.79 15.81 -42.02
C THR A 867 -6.30 15.80 -42.10
N ILE A 868 -6.94 16.36 -41.08
CA ILE A 868 -8.39 16.52 -41.01
C ILE A 868 -8.73 17.79 -40.23
N THR A 869 -9.71 18.53 -40.72
CA THR A 869 -10.27 19.71 -40.05
C THR A 869 -11.76 19.49 -39.84
N THR A 870 -12.22 19.63 -38.60
CA THR A 870 -13.64 19.46 -38.29
C THR A 870 -14.46 20.68 -38.70
N GLN A 871 -15.79 20.52 -38.77
CA GLN A 871 -16.70 21.65 -38.84
C GLN A 871 -16.61 22.51 -37.56
N TRP A 872 -17.10 23.75 -37.64
CA TRP A 872 -17.26 24.62 -36.47
C TRP A 872 -18.40 24.14 -35.58
N TYR A 873 -18.18 24.14 -34.27
CA TYR A 873 -19.16 23.81 -33.23
C TYR A 873 -19.51 25.06 -32.42
N ASN A 874 -20.77 25.19 -32.00
CA ASN A 874 -21.21 26.28 -31.12
C ASN A 874 -20.67 26.04 -29.70
N LEU A 875 -19.98 27.03 -29.15
CA LEU A 875 -19.49 27.02 -27.77
C LEU A 875 -20.55 27.67 -26.85
N PRO A 876 -21.04 26.98 -25.80
CA PRO A 876 -21.98 27.55 -24.85
C PRO A 876 -21.32 28.61 -23.96
N GLU A 877 -22.13 29.46 -23.33
CA GLU A 877 -21.62 30.34 -22.27
C GLU A 877 -21.14 29.48 -21.06
N PRO A 878 -19.97 29.78 -20.46
CA PRO A 878 -19.47 29.02 -19.32
C PRO A 878 -20.44 29.10 -18.13
N GLY A 879 -20.81 27.94 -17.59
CA GLY A 879 -21.61 27.80 -16.37
C GLY A 879 -20.76 27.34 -15.18
N GLU A 880 -21.29 27.46 -13.95
CA GLU A 880 -20.57 27.01 -12.74
C GLU A 880 -20.23 25.51 -12.77
N ASN A 881 -21.09 24.69 -13.39
CA ASN A 881 -20.91 23.23 -13.50
C ASN A 881 -20.39 22.79 -14.87
N THR A 882 -20.09 23.71 -15.78
CA THR A 882 -19.56 23.40 -17.12
C THR A 882 -18.24 24.14 -17.39
N PRO A 883 -17.21 23.97 -16.54
CA PRO A 883 -16.00 24.79 -16.58
C PRO A 883 -15.00 24.40 -17.68
N ILE A 884 -15.15 23.24 -18.33
CA ILE A 884 -14.16 22.68 -19.26
C ILE A 884 -14.76 22.31 -20.61
N LEU A 885 -13.92 22.32 -21.63
CA LEU A 885 -14.12 21.63 -22.89
C LEU A 885 -13.25 20.37 -22.90
N ALA A 886 -13.84 19.24 -23.29
CA ALA A 886 -13.18 17.95 -23.37
C ALA A 886 -13.26 17.35 -24.78
N VAL A 887 -12.22 16.63 -25.19
CA VAL A 887 -12.13 15.85 -26.43
C VAL A 887 -11.60 14.47 -26.07
N SER A 888 -12.36 13.41 -26.37
CA SER A 888 -11.80 12.06 -26.19
C SER A 888 -10.86 11.76 -27.35
N ALA A 889 -9.63 11.38 -27.03
CA ALA A 889 -8.61 11.09 -28.01
C ALA A 889 -7.77 9.86 -27.60
N ALA A 890 -7.17 9.19 -28.58
CA ALA A 890 -6.22 8.10 -28.42
C ALA A 890 -5.03 8.32 -29.34
N GLY A 891 -3.97 7.53 -29.16
CA GLY A 891 -2.71 7.69 -29.86
C GLY A 891 -1.77 8.68 -29.16
N LYS A 892 -0.68 9.05 -29.82
CA LYS A 892 0.38 9.88 -29.25
C LYS A 892 0.24 11.32 -29.73
N ILE A 893 -0.06 12.22 -28.81
CA ILE A 893 -0.48 13.60 -29.11
C ILE A 893 0.51 14.58 -28.48
N TYR A 894 0.93 15.55 -29.28
CA TYR A 894 1.80 16.64 -28.86
C TYR A 894 1.14 17.47 -27.75
N HIS A 895 1.85 17.69 -26.65
CA HIS A 895 1.40 18.55 -25.56
C HIS A 895 2.54 18.96 -24.62
N HIS A 896 2.29 19.93 -23.75
CA HIS A 896 3.13 20.26 -22.61
C HIS A 896 2.57 19.61 -21.33
N ASP A 897 3.41 18.89 -20.59
CA ASP A 897 3.02 18.29 -19.32
C ASP A 897 2.74 19.35 -18.23
N VAL A 898 2.31 18.91 -17.04
CA VAL A 898 2.10 19.76 -15.85
C VAL A 898 3.32 20.58 -15.40
N ASN A 899 4.53 20.24 -15.88
CA ASN A 899 5.77 20.93 -15.61
C ASN A 899 6.19 21.87 -16.77
N GLY A 900 5.40 21.94 -17.85
CA GLY A 900 5.71 22.65 -19.08
C GLY A 900 6.79 21.98 -19.92
N VAL A 901 6.97 20.67 -19.77
CA VAL A 901 7.88 19.86 -20.58
C VAL A 901 7.12 19.34 -21.80
N GLU A 902 7.62 19.70 -22.96
CA GLU A 902 7.16 19.23 -24.27
C GLU A 902 7.23 17.70 -24.37
N GLN A 903 6.10 17.10 -24.76
CA GLN A 903 5.96 15.69 -25.14
C GLN A 903 5.82 15.61 -26.66
N GLU A 904 6.61 14.76 -27.29
CA GLU A 904 6.54 14.53 -28.73
C GLU A 904 5.28 13.72 -29.10
N GLY A 905 4.69 14.01 -30.24
CA GLY A 905 3.51 13.34 -30.76
C GLY A 905 2.92 14.06 -31.96
N THR A 906 1.79 13.53 -32.45
CA THR A 906 1.03 14.11 -33.55
C THR A 906 0.22 15.34 -33.09
N GLU A 907 -0.09 16.28 -33.99
CA GLU A 907 -0.66 17.57 -33.61
C GLU A 907 -2.20 17.54 -33.61
N LEU A 908 -2.82 17.80 -32.46
CA LEU A 908 -4.27 18.01 -32.33
C LEU A 908 -4.55 19.34 -31.64
N THR A 909 -4.94 20.34 -32.42
CA THR A 909 -5.09 21.73 -31.97
C THR A 909 -6.56 22.16 -31.96
N LEU A 910 -6.97 22.91 -30.94
CA LEU A 910 -8.29 23.51 -30.85
C LEU A 910 -8.26 24.93 -31.45
N GLU A 911 -8.86 25.12 -32.62
CA GLU A 911 -9.12 26.46 -33.14
C GLU A 911 -10.40 27.04 -32.51
N TYR A 912 -10.34 28.28 -32.03
CA TYR A 912 -11.50 29.05 -31.56
C TYR A 912 -11.75 30.29 -32.42
N GLY A 913 -12.97 30.83 -32.37
CA GLY A 913 -13.29 32.08 -33.04
C GLY A 913 -14.65 32.67 -32.67
N THR A 914 -14.94 33.83 -33.26
CA THR A 914 -16.22 34.53 -33.12
C THR A 914 -17.02 34.43 -34.41
N LEU A 915 -18.13 33.68 -34.37
CA LEU A 915 -19.15 33.61 -35.41
C LEU A 915 -20.06 34.83 -35.33
N LYS A 916 -20.05 35.64 -36.40
CA LYS A 916 -20.94 36.79 -36.60
C LYS A 916 -21.39 36.86 -38.05
N ASP A 917 -22.70 37.04 -38.28
CA ASP A 917 -23.29 37.13 -39.63
C ASP A 917 -22.92 35.94 -40.55
N GLY A 918 -22.79 34.73 -39.98
CA GLY A 918 -22.43 33.51 -40.72
C GLY A 918 -20.95 33.40 -41.12
N LYS A 919 -20.08 34.27 -40.60
CA LYS A 919 -18.63 34.24 -40.83
C LYS A 919 -17.88 34.16 -39.50
N VAL A 920 -16.89 33.25 -39.44
CA VAL A 920 -15.97 33.15 -38.30
C VAL A 920 -14.85 34.17 -38.47
N THR A 921 -14.62 34.96 -37.42
CA THR A 921 -13.57 35.99 -37.30
C THR A 921 -12.82 35.82 -35.98
N ASN A 922 -11.74 36.58 -35.74
CA ASN A 922 -10.93 36.50 -34.51
C ASN A 922 -10.46 35.09 -34.18
N LYS A 923 -9.89 34.39 -35.17
CA LYS A 923 -9.40 33.03 -34.98
C LYS A 923 -8.14 33.02 -34.11
N GLY A 924 -8.05 32.03 -33.24
CA GLY A 924 -6.85 31.66 -32.52
C GLY A 924 -6.81 30.16 -32.29
N GLU A 925 -5.70 29.68 -31.74
CA GLU A 925 -5.44 28.27 -31.46
C GLU A 925 -5.14 28.11 -29.98
N ALA A 926 -5.53 26.96 -29.43
CA ALA A 926 -5.22 26.55 -28.08
C ALA A 926 -4.79 25.08 -28.05
N GLU A 927 -3.78 24.80 -27.22
CA GLU A 927 -3.34 23.44 -26.92
C GLU A 927 -4.28 22.83 -25.87
N LEU A 928 -4.66 21.57 -26.06
CA LEU A 928 -5.43 20.83 -25.06
C LEU A 928 -4.46 20.12 -24.10
N SER A 929 -4.74 20.17 -22.81
CA SER A 929 -3.99 19.39 -21.82
C SER A 929 -4.24 17.90 -22.03
N ASP A 930 -3.18 17.16 -22.27
CA ASP A 930 -3.21 15.71 -22.36
C ASP A 930 -2.85 15.06 -21.01
N VAL A 931 -3.73 14.18 -20.54
CA VAL A 931 -3.61 13.57 -19.22
C VAL A 931 -4.13 12.13 -19.28
N GLY A 932 -3.31 11.19 -18.82
CA GLY A 932 -3.66 9.78 -18.71
C GLY A 932 -2.58 8.87 -19.32
N ALA A 933 -2.92 7.60 -19.52
CA ALA A 933 -2.03 6.67 -20.17
C ALA A 933 -1.99 6.91 -21.68
N THR A 934 -0.85 7.31 -22.22
CA THR A 934 -0.60 7.32 -23.68
C THR A 934 -0.18 5.91 -24.12
N PRO A 935 -0.60 5.39 -25.28
CA PRO A 935 -1.55 5.92 -26.27
C PRO A 935 -3.04 5.58 -26.05
N LYS A 936 -3.46 5.11 -24.86
CA LYS A 936 -4.87 4.76 -24.57
C LYS A 936 -5.84 5.93 -24.79
N TRP A 937 -7.12 5.59 -24.94
CA TRP A 937 -8.19 6.58 -24.95
C TRP A 937 -8.19 7.39 -23.65
N ARG A 938 -8.18 8.71 -23.77
CA ARG A 938 -8.18 9.68 -22.67
C ARG A 938 -8.90 10.94 -23.06
N ASN A 939 -9.15 11.83 -22.10
CA ASN A 939 -9.86 13.09 -22.35
C ASN A 939 -8.87 14.25 -22.31
N LEU A 940 -8.56 14.78 -23.51
CA LEU A 940 -7.88 16.05 -23.64
C LEU A 940 -8.81 17.17 -23.20
N ARG A 941 -8.27 18.17 -22.53
CA ARG A 941 -9.10 19.17 -21.85
C ARG A 941 -8.50 20.57 -21.82
N ILE A 942 -9.37 21.57 -21.83
CA ILE A 942 -9.02 22.97 -21.60
C ILE A 942 -10.11 23.63 -20.78
N ALA A 943 -9.72 24.53 -19.87
CA ALA A 943 -10.69 25.32 -19.12
C ALA A 943 -11.31 26.40 -20.03
N LEU A 944 -12.62 26.62 -19.93
CA LEU A 944 -13.31 27.59 -20.79
C LEU A 944 -12.88 29.03 -20.50
N ASP A 945 -12.38 29.33 -19.31
CA ASP A 945 -11.87 30.64 -18.92
C ASP A 945 -10.46 30.95 -19.46
N GLU A 946 -9.77 29.95 -20.03
CA GLU A 946 -8.54 30.15 -20.81
C GLU A 946 -8.82 30.62 -22.24
N LEU A 947 -10.04 30.39 -22.74
CA LEU A 947 -10.47 30.89 -24.05
C LEU A 947 -10.89 32.37 -23.95
N PRO A 948 -10.71 33.19 -25.00
CA PRO A 948 -11.18 34.57 -25.01
C PRO A 948 -12.70 34.66 -24.83
N GLU A 949 -13.18 35.65 -24.06
CA GLU A 949 -14.62 35.84 -23.77
C GLU A 949 -15.48 36.00 -25.05
N GLU A 950 -14.91 36.51 -26.13
CA GLU A 950 -15.58 36.66 -27.43
C GLU A 950 -15.65 35.37 -28.28
N ALA A 951 -15.02 34.29 -27.86
CA ALA A 951 -15.07 33.01 -28.56
C ALA A 951 -16.45 32.35 -28.35
N ASN A 952 -17.15 32.06 -29.45
CA ASN A 952 -18.46 31.39 -29.42
C ASN A 952 -18.55 30.19 -30.36
N VAL A 953 -17.46 29.87 -31.07
CA VAL A 953 -17.32 28.66 -31.87
C VAL A 953 -15.92 28.08 -31.75
N VAL A 954 -15.82 26.76 -31.87
CA VAL A 954 -14.55 26.00 -31.84
C VAL A 954 -14.53 24.94 -32.94
N ARG A 955 -13.33 24.50 -33.36
CA ARG A 955 -13.13 23.32 -34.23
C ARG A 955 -11.80 22.64 -33.91
N LEU A 956 -11.66 21.38 -34.26
CA LEU A 956 -10.41 20.63 -34.13
C LEU A 956 -9.67 20.60 -35.47
N VAL A 957 -8.36 20.75 -35.41
CA VAL A 957 -7.44 20.57 -36.54
C VAL A 957 -6.43 19.50 -36.12
N ALA A 958 -6.39 18.41 -36.88
CA ALA A 958 -5.50 17.29 -36.61
C ALA A 958 -4.53 17.09 -37.78
N VAL A 959 -3.26 16.92 -37.45
CA VAL A 959 -2.17 16.68 -38.39
C VAL A 959 -1.30 15.54 -37.85
N ASP A 960 -1.20 14.50 -38.67
CA ASP A 960 -0.28 13.39 -38.47
C ASP A 960 0.76 13.45 -39.58
N ASP A 961 1.95 13.97 -39.25
CA ASP A 961 3.07 14.10 -40.18
C ASP A 961 4.18 13.05 -39.94
N SER A 962 3.92 12.07 -39.06
CA SER A 962 4.83 10.96 -38.81
C SER A 962 4.61 9.83 -39.81
N THR A 963 5.64 8.99 -39.95
CA THR A 963 5.54 7.70 -40.66
C THR A 963 5.90 6.54 -39.73
N ASP A 964 6.02 6.82 -38.44
CA ASP A 964 6.18 5.79 -37.42
C ASP A 964 4.84 5.06 -37.21
N GLU A 965 4.86 3.75 -37.01
CA GLU A 965 3.64 2.97 -36.79
C GLU A 965 2.98 3.29 -35.46
N ASP A 966 3.79 3.70 -34.48
CA ASP A 966 3.33 4.07 -33.13
C ASP A 966 2.81 5.51 -33.04
N ASP A 967 3.15 6.36 -34.01
CA ASP A 967 2.68 7.74 -34.09
C ASP A 967 1.39 7.79 -34.91
N TRP A 968 0.26 7.68 -34.22
CA TRP A 968 -1.08 7.86 -34.78
C TRP A 968 -1.96 8.61 -33.79
N MET A 969 -3.14 9.07 -34.22
CA MET A 969 -4.16 9.58 -33.32
C MET A 969 -5.57 9.15 -33.70
N ALA A 970 -6.47 9.17 -32.74
CA ALA A 970 -7.91 9.12 -32.97
C ALA A 970 -8.61 10.12 -32.05
N PHE A 971 -9.76 10.65 -32.48
CA PHE A 971 -10.51 11.61 -31.67
C PHE A 971 -12.03 11.60 -31.95
N THR A 972 -12.80 12.09 -30.99
CA THR A 972 -14.25 12.33 -31.06
C THR A 972 -14.55 13.84 -31.12
N PRO A 973 -15.79 14.27 -31.42
CA PRO A 973 -16.15 15.69 -31.38
C PRO A 973 -15.93 16.32 -30.00
N PRO A 974 -15.66 17.64 -29.93
CA PRO A 974 -15.54 18.33 -28.64
C PRO A 974 -16.88 18.38 -27.89
N ARG A 975 -16.81 18.31 -26.57
CA ARG A 975 -17.97 18.38 -25.66
C ARG A 975 -17.71 19.30 -24.48
N VAL A 976 -18.77 19.86 -23.91
CA VAL A 976 -18.73 20.67 -22.69
C VAL A 976 -19.62 19.98 -21.66
N PRO A 977 -19.05 19.11 -20.81
CA PRO A 977 -19.83 18.28 -19.89
C PRO A 977 -20.29 19.05 -18.66
N GLU A 978 -21.43 18.62 -18.10
CA GLU A 978 -21.82 18.97 -16.75
C GLU A 978 -21.02 18.12 -15.76
N LEU A 979 -20.36 18.80 -14.84
CA LEU A 979 -19.50 18.22 -13.82
C LEU A 979 -20.18 18.26 -12.46
N ALA A 980 -20.07 17.15 -11.73
CA ALA A 980 -20.50 17.05 -10.34
C ALA A 980 -19.45 16.33 -9.50
N THR A 981 -19.48 16.46 -8.18
CA THR A 981 -18.53 15.74 -7.32
C THR A 981 -18.87 14.26 -7.24
N ILE A 982 -17.89 13.39 -6.92
CA ILE A 982 -18.14 11.96 -6.74
C ILE A 982 -19.26 11.72 -5.71
N ASN A 983 -19.25 12.46 -4.60
CA ASN A 983 -20.27 12.36 -3.54
C ASN A 983 -21.69 12.73 -3.99
N SER A 984 -21.83 13.48 -5.08
CA SER A 984 -23.14 13.84 -5.62
C SER A 984 -23.68 12.79 -6.60
N GLN A 985 -22.79 12.03 -7.26
CA GLN A 985 -23.17 10.96 -8.18
C GLN A 985 -23.40 9.65 -7.43
N PHE A 986 -22.54 9.32 -6.46
CA PHE A 986 -22.61 8.09 -5.67
C PHE A 986 -22.84 8.44 -4.20
N ASP A 987 -23.89 7.89 -3.61
CA ASP A 987 -24.16 8.07 -2.18
C ASP A 987 -23.05 7.40 -1.35
N SER A 988 -22.77 7.97 -0.17
CA SER A 988 -21.77 7.42 0.74
C SER A 988 -22.03 5.98 1.20
N SER A 989 -23.28 5.49 1.11
CA SER A 989 -23.66 4.11 1.43
C SER A 989 -23.47 3.13 0.27
N THR A 990 -23.32 3.62 -0.97
CA THR A 990 -23.12 2.78 -2.15
C THR A 990 -21.79 2.02 -2.01
N PRO A 991 -21.80 0.67 -2.15
CA PRO A 991 -20.59 -0.12 -2.07
C PRO A 991 -19.66 0.14 -3.25
N ALA A 992 -18.42 0.50 -2.94
CA ALA A 992 -17.36 0.74 -3.90
C ALA A 992 -16.24 -0.28 -3.76
N LEU A 993 -15.40 -0.42 -4.79
CA LEU A 993 -14.05 -0.95 -4.64
C LEU A 993 -13.06 0.23 -4.66
N LEU A 994 -12.50 0.56 -3.50
CA LEU A 994 -11.43 1.55 -3.42
C LEU A 994 -10.09 0.82 -3.50
N ASP A 995 -9.28 1.10 -4.51
CA ASP A 995 -7.96 0.49 -4.61
C ASP A 995 -7.11 0.84 -3.36
N TRP A 996 -6.23 -0.08 -2.97
CA TRP A 996 -5.53 -0.01 -1.68
C TRP A 996 -4.65 1.24 -1.50
N SER A 997 -4.18 1.84 -2.60
CA SER A 997 -3.35 3.04 -2.61
C SER A 997 -4.16 4.35 -2.45
N VAL A 998 -5.44 4.34 -2.80
CA VAL A 998 -6.29 5.55 -2.81
C VAL A 998 -7.19 5.68 -1.58
N ALA A 999 -7.54 4.58 -0.92
CA ALA A 999 -8.64 4.52 0.05
C ALA A 999 -8.53 5.52 1.23
N LEU A 1000 -7.33 5.92 1.64
CA LEU A 1000 -7.16 6.94 2.70
C LEU A 1000 -7.70 8.33 2.28
N GLN A 1001 -7.66 8.65 0.98
CA GLN A 1001 -8.07 9.95 0.45
C GLN A 1001 -9.58 10.03 0.14
N PHE A 1002 -10.27 8.87 0.21
CA PHE A 1002 -11.72 8.71 0.01
C PHE A 1002 -12.40 8.16 1.26
N PRO A 1003 -12.33 8.86 2.41
CA PRO A 1003 -12.82 8.33 3.68
C PRO A 1003 -14.35 8.25 3.78
N CYS A 1004 -15.08 8.94 2.90
CA CYS A 1004 -16.55 8.95 2.87
C CYS A 1004 -17.14 7.81 2.04
N GLN A 1005 -16.47 7.41 0.96
CA GLN A 1005 -16.87 6.26 0.16
C GLN A 1005 -16.78 4.99 1.01
N ARG A 1006 -17.82 4.17 0.96
CA ARG A 1006 -17.85 2.86 1.63
C ARG A 1006 -17.31 1.81 0.68
N THR A 1007 -16.31 1.06 1.13
CA THR A 1007 -15.84 -0.13 0.40
C THR A 1007 -16.86 -1.26 0.59
N PHE A 1008 -17.02 -2.16 -0.39
CA PHE A 1008 -17.94 -3.28 -0.26
C PHE A 1008 -17.54 -4.19 0.91
N ASP A 1009 -18.54 -4.71 1.63
CA ASP A 1009 -18.33 -5.56 2.80
C ASP A 1009 -18.38 -7.06 2.45
N HIS A 1010 -18.02 -7.91 3.40
CA HIS A 1010 -18.23 -9.36 3.30
C HIS A 1010 -18.60 -9.95 4.65
N TYR A 1011 -19.37 -11.03 4.64
CA TYR A 1011 -19.73 -11.77 5.86
C TYR A 1011 -19.92 -13.25 5.55
N ALA A 1012 -19.45 -14.12 6.46
CA ALA A 1012 -19.54 -15.57 6.32
C ALA A 1012 -19.12 -16.08 4.92
N GLY A 1013 -18.05 -15.50 4.36
CA GLY A 1013 -17.45 -15.92 3.08
C GLY A 1013 -18.06 -15.30 1.81
N VAL A 1014 -19.17 -14.55 1.91
CA VAL A 1014 -19.82 -13.91 0.75
C VAL A 1014 -19.57 -12.40 0.76
N THR A 1015 -19.22 -11.82 -0.38
CA THR A 1015 -19.01 -10.38 -0.54
C THR A 1015 -20.27 -9.70 -1.06
N GLU A 1016 -20.44 -8.44 -0.68
CA GLU A 1016 -21.31 -7.51 -1.38
C GLU A 1016 -20.74 -7.20 -2.78
N ILE A 1017 -21.61 -6.87 -3.73
CA ILE A 1017 -21.22 -6.51 -5.09
C ILE A 1017 -21.00 -4.99 -5.15
N PRO A 1018 -19.82 -4.50 -5.53
CA PRO A 1018 -19.57 -3.06 -5.70
C PRO A 1018 -20.24 -2.51 -6.96
N GLU A 1019 -20.63 -1.24 -6.92
CA GLU A 1019 -21.26 -0.50 -8.03
C GLU A 1019 -20.29 0.47 -8.74
N PHE A 1020 -19.16 0.78 -8.13
CA PHE A 1020 -18.11 1.59 -8.74
C PHE A 1020 -16.74 1.25 -8.15
N ARG A 1021 -15.67 1.65 -8.84
CA ARG A 1021 -14.29 1.49 -8.40
C ARG A 1021 -13.53 2.81 -8.52
N ILE A 1022 -12.66 3.10 -7.56
CA ILE A 1022 -11.74 4.25 -7.64
C ILE A 1022 -10.31 3.72 -7.73
N LEU A 1023 -9.59 4.17 -8.76
CA LEU A 1023 -8.24 3.75 -9.13
C LEU A 1023 -7.22 4.88 -8.89
N PRO A 1024 -5.94 4.57 -8.64
CA PRO A 1024 -4.87 5.56 -8.58
C PRO A 1024 -4.52 6.10 -9.98
N ASP A 1025 -3.55 7.01 -10.06
CA ASP A 1025 -2.99 7.53 -11.32
C ASP A 1025 -2.54 6.41 -12.26
N ALA A 1026 -2.55 6.65 -13.58
CA ALA A 1026 -2.35 5.63 -14.61
C ALA A 1026 -1.05 4.82 -14.41
N ALA A 1027 0.03 5.49 -14.03
CA ALA A 1027 1.32 4.85 -13.82
C ALA A 1027 1.31 3.94 -12.57
N ALA A 1028 0.58 4.33 -11.52
CA ALA A 1028 0.33 3.50 -10.35
C ALA A 1028 -0.66 2.36 -10.64
N GLN A 1029 -1.69 2.60 -11.45
CA GLN A 1029 -2.66 1.58 -11.86
C GLN A 1029 -1.96 0.41 -12.55
N THR A 1030 -1.09 0.68 -13.54
CA THR A 1030 -0.36 -0.37 -14.28
C THR A 1030 0.52 -1.23 -13.37
N SER A 1031 1.08 -0.66 -12.31
CA SER A 1031 2.07 -1.36 -11.47
C SER A 1031 1.50 -1.93 -10.17
N LEU A 1032 0.37 -1.42 -9.67
CA LEU A 1032 -0.17 -1.76 -8.34
C LEU A 1032 -1.47 -2.56 -8.40
N THR A 1033 -2.19 -2.55 -9.53
CA THR A 1033 -3.48 -3.24 -9.68
C THR A 1033 -3.34 -4.76 -9.57
N ASP A 1034 -2.25 -5.33 -10.11
CA ASP A 1034 -2.03 -6.78 -10.08
C ASP A 1034 -1.89 -7.33 -8.66
N PHE A 1035 -1.50 -6.51 -7.69
CA PHE A 1035 -1.44 -6.92 -6.28
C PHE A 1035 -2.78 -7.46 -5.75
N GLN A 1036 -3.90 -6.95 -6.27
CA GLN A 1036 -5.26 -7.30 -5.84
C GLN A 1036 -6.04 -8.10 -6.90
N SER A 1037 -5.33 -8.69 -7.88
CA SER A 1037 -5.92 -9.48 -8.97
C SER A 1037 -6.37 -10.88 -8.51
N PHE A 1038 -6.97 -11.63 -9.45
CA PHE A 1038 -7.40 -13.01 -9.23
C PHE A 1038 -6.25 -13.95 -8.82
N SER A 1039 -5.05 -13.80 -9.39
CA SER A 1039 -3.88 -14.64 -9.06
C SER A 1039 -3.47 -14.50 -7.60
N GLY A 1040 -3.58 -13.28 -7.05
CA GLY A 1040 -3.36 -13.00 -5.63
C GLY A 1040 -4.53 -13.40 -4.72
N GLY A 1041 -5.65 -13.87 -5.27
CA GLY A 1041 -6.91 -14.07 -4.54
C GLY A 1041 -7.47 -12.77 -3.96
N GLY A 1042 -7.28 -11.65 -4.67
CA GLY A 1042 -7.64 -10.31 -4.23
C GLY A 1042 -9.08 -9.91 -4.56
N ALA A 1043 -9.46 -8.69 -4.14
CA ALA A 1043 -10.82 -8.15 -4.27
C ALA A 1043 -11.34 -8.07 -5.72
N LEU A 1044 -10.45 -7.99 -6.72
CA LEU A 1044 -10.86 -7.99 -8.13
C LEU A 1044 -11.40 -9.34 -8.59
N ALA A 1045 -11.01 -10.44 -7.92
CA ALA A 1045 -11.50 -11.77 -8.23
C ALA A 1045 -13.04 -11.83 -8.17
N THR A 1046 -13.63 -11.19 -7.16
CA THR A 1046 -15.09 -11.18 -6.98
C THR A 1046 -15.76 -10.09 -7.80
N ALA A 1047 -15.22 -8.86 -7.77
CA ALA A 1047 -15.83 -7.71 -8.42
C ALA A 1047 -15.87 -7.81 -9.95
N GLU A 1048 -14.74 -8.13 -10.61
CA GLU A 1048 -14.66 -8.22 -12.08
C GLU A 1048 -15.38 -9.45 -12.64
N ALA A 1049 -15.60 -10.47 -11.79
CA ALA A 1049 -16.23 -11.69 -12.23
C ALA A 1049 -17.73 -11.51 -12.46
N VAL A 1050 -18.42 -10.72 -11.62
CA VAL A 1050 -19.87 -10.46 -11.71
C VAL A 1050 -20.21 -9.18 -12.46
N ASN A 1051 -19.27 -8.24 -12.54
CA ASN A 1051 -19.46 -6.96 -13.21
C ASN A 1051 -18.66 -6.88 -14.51
N TYR A 1052 -19.14 -6.08 -15.46
CA TYR A 1052 -18.26 -5.37 -16.38
C TYR A 1052 -18.08 -3.93 -15.90
N SER A 1053 -17.02 -3.25 -16.34
CA SER A 1053 -16.80 -1.85 -16.02
C SER A 1053 -16.54 -0.97 -17.24
N TYR A 1054 -16.78 0.32 -17.06
CA TYR A 1054 -16.30 1.37 -17.94
C TYR A 1054 -15.88 2.58 -17.10
N GLU A 1055 -14.89 3.32 -17.57
CA GLU A 1055 -14.43 4.53 -16.92
C GLU A 1055 -15.43 5.68 -17.10
N ILE A 1056 -15.70 6.43 -16.04
CA ILE A 1056 -16.43 7.70 -16.11
C ILE A 1056 -15.39 8.82 -16.23
N PRO A 1057 -15.46 9.67 -17.27
CA PRO A 1057 -14.56 10.81 -17.40
C PRO A 1057 -14.57 11.67 -16.14
N SER A 1058 -13.37 11.96 -15.63
CA SER A 1058 -13.19 12.61 -14.35
C SER A 1058 -12.01 13.57 -14.32
N TYR A 1059 -12.11 14.59 -13.48
CA TYR A 1059 -11.24 15.75 -13.50
C TYR A 1059 -10.95 16.24 -12.09
N LEU A 1060 -9.73 16.72 -11.85
CA LEU A 1060 -9.40 17.38 -10.58
C LEU A 1060 -9.73 18.87 -10.68
N ASN A 1061 -10.64 19.34 -9.84
CA ASN A 1061 -11.12 20.73 -9.88
C ASN A 1061 -9.95 21.73 -9.76
N ASN A 1062 -9.86 22.67 -10.70
CA ASN A 1062 -8.81 23.70 -10.81
C ASN A 1062 -7.35 23.17 -11.00
N ASP A 1063 -7.13 21.88 -11.23
CA ASP A 1063 -5.84 21.31 -11.66
C ASP A 1063 -6.10 20.36 -12.83
N TRP A 1064 -6.59 20.94 -13.94
CA TRP A 1064 -7.11 20.20 -15.10
C TRP A 1064 -6.05 19.39 -15.84
N ALA A 1065 -4.76 19.69 -15.68
CA ALA A 1065 -3.68 18.92 -16.28
C ALA A 1065 -3.21 17.75 -15.38
N ARG A 1066 -3.81 17.56 -14.20
CA ARG A 1066 -3.42 16.50 -13.26
C ARG A 1066 -4.13 15.18 -13.53
N ASP A 1067 -3.32 14.12 -13.60
CA ASP A 1067 -3.80 12.76 -13.38
C ASP A 1067 -3.94 12.53 -11.87
N TRP A 1068 -5.18 12.46 -11.41
CA TRP A 1068 -5.49 12.16 -10.01
C TRP A 1068 -5.75 10.66 -9.80
N GLY A 1069 -5.93 9.90 -10.88
CA GLY A 1069 -6.55 8.58 -10.91
C GLY A 1069 -7.81 8.56 -11.76
N ALA A 1070 -8.57 7.47 -11.63
CA ALA A 1070 -9.76 7.21 -12.43
C ALA A 1070 -10.90 6.66 -11.57
N ILE A 1071 -12.11 6.70 -12.12
CA ILE A 1071 -13.30 6.10 -11.53
C ILE A 1071 -14.00 5.26 -12.58
N GLU A 1072 -14.29 4.01 -12.24
CA GLU A 1072 -15.03 3.07 -13.07
C GLU A 1072 -16.42 2.84 -12.50
N LYS A 1073 -17.43 2.77 -13.36
CA LYS A 1073 -18.75 2.27 -12.98
C LYS A 1073 -18.77 0.76 -13.19
N TYR A 1074 -19.38 0.03 -12.25
CA TYR A 1074 -19.69 -1.37 -12.41
C TYR A 1074 -21.15 -1.57 -12.82
N GLU A 1075 -21.36 -2.43 -13.79
CA GLU A 1075 -22.69 -2.91 -14.19
C GLU A 1075 -22.67 -4.44 -14.21
N LEU A 1076 -23.76 -5.04 -13.74
CA LEU A 1076 -23.87 -6.49 -13.59
C LEU A 1076 -23.87 -7.15 -14.96
N ARG A 1077 -23.18 -8.29 -15.06
CA ARG A 1077 -23.30 -9.17 -16.22
C ARG A 1077 -24.68 -9.82 -16.23
N THR A 1078 -25.33 -9.76 -17.37
CA THR A 1078 -26.70 -10.28 -17.56
C THR A 1078 -26.69 -11.62 -18.28
N ASN A 1079 -27.81 -12.33 -18.22
CA ASN A 1079 -28.05 -13.51 -19.05
C ASN A 1079 -28.36 -13.12 -20.52
N SER A 1080 -28.65 -14.11 -21.38
CA SER A 1080 -28.96 -13.88 -22.80
C SER A 1080 -30.18 -12.97 -23.09
N GLN A 1081 -31.05 -12.71 -22.10
CA GLN A 1081 -32.23 -11.84 -22.21
C GLN A 1081 -31.99 -10.44 -21.62
N GLY A 1082 -30.78 -10.16 -21.11
CA GLY A 1082 -30.47 -8.89 -20.45
C GLY A 1082 -30.98 -8.80 -19.01
N GLU A 1083 -31.29 -9.93 -18.37
CA GLU A 1083 -31.75 -9.96 -16.98
C GLU A 1083 -30.56 -10.08 -16.01
N GLU A 1084 -30.56 -9.27 -14.96
CA GLU A 1084 -29.56 -9.28 -13.90
C GLU A 1084 -29.81 -10.46 -12.93
N PRO A 1085 -28.76 -11.16 -12.46
CA PRO A 1085 -28.92 -12.22 -11.47
C PRO A 1085 -29.39 -11.68 -10.11
N LEU A 1086 -30.26 -12.44 -9.43
CA LEU A 1086 -30.76 -12.13 -8.09
C LEU A 1086 -29.66 -12.28 -7.02
N LYS A 1087 -29.84 -11.66 -5.85
CA LYS A 1087 -28.95 -11.95 -4.70
C LYS A 1087 -29.35 -13.28 -4.07
N ALA A 1088 -28.37 -14.16 -3.83
CA ALA A 1088 -28.62 -15.44 -3.17
C ALA A 1088 -29.03 -15.26 -1.69
N ASP A 1089 -30.00 -16.06 -1.23
CA ASP A 1089 -30.22 -16.28 0.19
C ASP A 1089 -29.16 -17.27 0.72
N ILE A 1090 -28.48 -16.88 1.79
CA ILE A 1090 -27.38 -17.64 2.38
C ILE A 1090 -27.85 -18.27 3.69
N ASP A 1091 -27.80 -19.59 3.77
CA ASP A 1091 -28.07 -20.34 4.99
C ASP A 1091 -26.86 -20.28 5.93
N GLN A 1092 -27.13 -20.11 7.22
CA GLN A 1092 -26.09 -19.94 8.25
C GLN A 1092 -26.37 -20.82 9.47
N GLU A 1093 -25.36 -21.55 9.91
CA GLU A 1093 -25.39 -22.36 11.13
C GLU A 1093 -24.18 -22.05 12.03
N ILE A 1094 -24.39 -22.03 13.35
CA ILE A 1094 -23.30 -21.88 14.32
C ILE A 1094 -22.84 -23.26 14.78
N ILE A 1095 -21.61 -23.63 14.43
CA ILE A 1095 -21.01 -24.92 14.79
C ILE A 1095 -19.83 -24.70 15.72
N GLN A 1096 -19.80 -25.41 16.85
CA GLN A 1096 -18.67 -25.38 17.77
C GLN A 1096 -17.52 -26.25 17.25
N ARG A 1097 -16.38 -25.64 16.92
CA ARG A 1097 -15.17 -26.32 16.43
C ARG A 1097 -14.04 -26.31 17.46
N SER A 1098 -13.16 -27.30 17.36
CA SER A 1098 -11.91 -27.37 18.14
C SER A 1098 -10.87 -26.38 17.59
N GLY A 1099 -9.92 -25.91 18.42
CA GLY A 1099 -8.83 -25.02 17.95
C GLY A 1099 -7.82 -25.67 16.99
N LEU A 1100 -7.96 -26.97 16.74
CA LEU A 1100 -7.16 -27.77 15.80
C LEU A 1100 -7.99 -28.32 14.64
N TRP A 1101 -9.27 -27.96 14.54
CA TRP A 1101 -10.13 -28.46 13.47
C TRP A 1101 -9.70 -27.85 12.12
N LYS A 1102 -9.54 -28.71 11.12
CA LYS A 1102 -9.26 -28.39 9.71
C LYS A 1102 -10.11 -29.34 8.89
N ASN A 1103 -10.95 -28.80 7.99
CA ASN A 1103 -11.74 -29.60 7.06
C ASN A 1103 -10.91 -29.93 5.82
N SER A 1104 -10.60 -28.90 5.03
CA SER A 1104 -9.73 -28.97 3.84
C SER A 1104 -8.61 -27.93 3.85
N GLU A 1105 -7.67 -28.01 2.90
CA GLU A 1105 -6.86 -26.86 2.48
C GLU A 1105 -7.66 -25.90 1.59
N MET A 1106 -7.39 -24.61 1.76
CA MET A 1106 -7.89 -23.61 0.82
C MET A 1106 -7.27 -23.85 -0.55
N LYS A 1107 -8.13 -23.88 -1.59
CA LYS A 1107 -7.68 -23.84 -2.97
C LYS A 1107 -6.99 -22.50 -3.21
N ILE A 1108 -5.71 -22.57 -3.56
CA ILE A 1108 -4.90 -21.44 -3.95
C ILE A 1108 -4.33 -21.71 -5.34
N ARG A 1109 -4.05 -20.66 -6.09
CA ARG A 1109 -3.25 -20.75 -7.32
C ARG A 1109 -1.90 -20.07 -7.07
N PRO A 1110 -0.77 -20.77 -7.21
CA PRO A 1110 0.53 -20.14 -7.16
C PRO A 1110 0.65 -19.02 -8.20
N GLU A 1111 1.33 -17.92 -7.87
CA GLU A 1111 1.69 -16.91 -8.87
C GLU A 1111 2.54 -17.55 -9.99
N GLY A 1112 2.11 -17.38 -11.25
CA GLY A 1112 2.81 -17.92 -12.43
C GLY A 1112 2.19 -19.19 -13.03
N GLU A 1113 1.24 -19.84 -12.35
CA GLU A 1113 0.38 -20.87 -12.94
C GLU A 1113 -0.90 -20.20 -13.48
N GLN A 1114 -0.84 -19.67 -14.71
CA GLN A 1114 -2.02 -19.17 -15.43
C GLN A 1114 -2.60 -20.23 -16.36
#